data_AF-A0A7S2FP11-F1
#
_entry.id   AF-A0A7S2FP11-F1
#
_cell.length_a   1.000
_cell.length_b   1.000
_cell.length_c   1.000
_cell.angle_alpha   90.00
_cell.angle_beta   90.00
_cell.angle_gamma   90.00
#
_symmetry.space_group_name_H-M   'P 1'
#
loop_
_entity.id
_entity.type
_entity.pdbx_description
1 polymer ?
#
loop_
_entity_poly.entity_id
_entity_poly.type
_entity_poly.pdbx_seq_one_letter_code
_entity_poly.pdbx_strand_id
1 'polypeptide(L)'
;GGRIALTPRHAHGVWWTRWYDFTQDEVLSMADQFADKSLPLDIMILDMNWHTKDDWTGYTFDSRLYPYPADLLAALKEKGLITAANLHDASGVNSWEAEYGNMCAALGLDAGTGLAVPFNISDQPSQMALEDVVLGAVEELGMDFWWIDWQQGDAASYGADEGKKNPTIWTSHMRSTDRQRRGDDTRGMVLSRWGGLGGHRYQVGFSGDVKDINWMTLGYQPYFSATAANVGYGWWSHDIVGPADDVELYTRWFQWGAFSGVMRMHDRGISAGDCADSGDGCYIDMPWLAPPKNYDAMRGALRAREALLPYLYTAAYTAHKTGLSTLRPLYYDFPEETVAYGQSFGLSQYTFGPDLVVSPVVTPANETTQLVQQKMWVPPGKWIDRATGTLYTGTSTPVGTASNTTCSASSSSRVDCAPPFLEDGCRAKGCCWDPSPAEGTPQCFFSEETSGLIDLYRPTDLDEVPTLVRAGAVLPLLPIDKTDDVIGIASRAYAAVDFEVFVTGASSGRGDMYEDDGITIAYATSDTAQAMTSLIWKYTGVNRSAVAVKIETKGGYPALPLTRDYRLVFKGSPPAEKVVVAGHEAEKGGDNVGVSYDGSGMALRITVSDVSVAEPLTLRIDLACPGGGGSAISSSSSSDSVGCGAGADALLSGAAGVFARSAAAKATLDEARLCPGESDVGSGALQRLASTPSSLTHNALVEPALFWSIVRGLPGAVAAASAEVESIVISDDASSWRVVRALALLSAA
;
A
#
# COMPACT_ATOMS: atom_id res chain seq x y z
N GLY A 1 7.07 21.11 -19.47
CA GLY A 1 6.66 20.24 -18.35
C GLY A 1 6.61 21.06 -17.07
N GLY A 2 5.74 20.70 -16.13
CA GLY A 2 5.63 21.32 -14.80
C GLY A 2 5.92 20.34 -13.68
N ARG A 3 5.79 20.77 -12.41
CA ARG A 3 5.92 19.88 -11.24
C ARG A 3 4.77 18.86 -11.19
N ILE A 4 5.02 17.71 -10.56
CA ILE A 4 3.93 16.81 -10.12
C ILE A 4 3.08 17.58 -9.11
N ALA A 5 1.76 17.56 -9.26
CA ALA A 5 0.88 18.20 -8.29
C ALA A 5 0.96 17.47 -6.94
N LEU A 6 0.89 18.23 -5.84
CA LEU A 6 0.69 17.62 -4.53
C LEU A 6 -0.80 17.30 -4.41
N THR A 7 -1.13 16.02 -4.53
CA THR A 7 -2.50 15.52 -4.36
C THR A 7 -3.02 15.85 -2.95
N PRO A 8 -4.34 16.02 -2.77
CA PRO A 8 -4.94 16.05 -1.44
C PRO A 8 -4.59 14.82 -0.63
N ARG A 9 -4.54 14.96 0.70
CA ARG A 9 -4.16 13.83 1.59
C ARG A 9 -5.11 12.63 1.42
N HIS A 10 -6.41 12.88 1.27
CA HIS A 10 -7.43 11.85 1.05
C HIS A 10 -7.24 11.04 -0.23
N ALA A 11 -6.50 11.55 -1.22
CA ALA A 11 -6.17 10.79 -2.43
C ALA A 11 -5.38 9.50 -2.14
N HIS A 12 -4.70 9.47 -0.99
CA HIS A 12 -3.89 8.34 -0.56
C HIS A 12 -4.64 7.35 0.36
N GLY A 13 -5.90 7.63 0.71
CA GLY A 13 -6.76 6.73 1.47
C GLY A 13 -7.35 5.60 0.61
N VAL A 14 -8.48 5.05 1.07
CA VAL A 14 -9.23 4.00 0.37
C VAL A 14 -10.41 4.58 -0.40
N TRP A 15 -10.55 4.18 -1.66
CA TRP A 15 -11.61 4.66 -2.56
C TRP A 15 -12.55 3.50 -2.90
N TRP A 16 -13.86 3.78 -2.96
CA TRP A 16 -14.85 2.84 -3.46
C TRP A 16 -15.74 3.49 -4.51
N THR A 17 -16.05 2.71 -5.54
CA THR A 17 -17.00 3.04 -6.60
C THR A 17 -17.52 1.77 -7.22
N ARG A 18 -18.69 1.81 -7.85
CA ARG A 18 -19.20 0.72 -8.65
C ARG A 18 -20.22 1.24 -9.64
N TRP A 19 -20.18 0.72 -10.87
CA TRP A 19 -21.19 1.05 -11.87
C TRP A 19 -22.50 0.30 -11.60
N TYR A 20 -23.41 0.98 -10.89
CA TYR A 20 -24.69 0.42 -10.46
C TYR A 20 -25.75 1.50 -10.28
N ASP A 21 -27.03 1.10 -10.30
CA ASP A 21 -28.18 1.96 -10.00
C ASP A 21 -28.38 2.14 -8.49
N PHE A 22 -27.39 2.67 -7.80
CA PHE A 22 -27.56 2.95 -6.39
C PHE A 22 -28.58 4.06 -6.18
N THR A 23 -29.51 3.81 -5.28
CA THR A 23 -30.33 4.84 -4.66
C THR A 23 -29.52 5.57 -3.58
N GLN A 24 -29.99 6.78 -3.22
CA GLN A 24 -29.44 7.56 -2.12
C GLN A 24 -29.26 6.74 -0.83
N ASP A 25 -30.26 5.94 -0.44
CA ASP A 25 -30.21 5.13 0.78
C ASP A 25 -29.18 3.99 0.68
N GLU A 26 -29.00 3.40 -0.51
CA GLU A 26 -28.01 2.36 -0.73
C GLU A 26 -26.57 2.89 -0.69
N VAL A 27 -26.33 4.11 -1.20
CA VAL A 27 -25.01 4.77 -1.07
C VAL A 27 -24.67 5.01 0.41
N LEU A 28 -25.63 5.53 1.19
CA LEU A 28 -25.44 5.73 2.63
C LEU A 28 -25.23 4.39 3.37
N SER A 29 -26.04 3.39 3.04
CA SER A 29 -25.90 2.03 3.58
C SER A 29 -24.55 1.41 3.22
N MET A 30 -23.98 1.72 2.06
CA MET A 30 -22.64 1.25 1.71
C MET A 30 -21.59 1.83 2.65
N ALA A 31 -21.61 3.15 2.88
CA ALA A 31 -20.70 3.79 3.83
C ALA A 31 -20.83 3.20 5.24
N ASP A 32 -22.05 2.90 5.68
CA ASP A 32 -22.31 2.25 6.98
C ASP A 32 -21.76 0.81 7.02
N GLN A 33 -21.86 0.06 5.94
CA GLN A 33 -21.29 -1.29 5.87
C GLN A 33 -19.76 -1.31 5.98
N PHE A 34 -19.07 -0.31 5.41
CA PHE A 34 -17.62 -0.15 5.62
C PHE A 34 -17.31 0.12 7.10
N ALA A 35 -18.07 1.00 7.74
CA ALA A 35 -17.91 1.32 9.15
C ALA A 35 -18.16 0.10 10.06
N ASP A 36 -19.29 -0.59 9.89
CA ASP A 36 -19.71 -1.76 10.67
C ASP A 36 -18.71 -2.93 10.59
N LYS A 37 -17.98 -3.01 9.48
CA LYS A 37 -16.97 -4.04 9.23
C LYS A 37 -15.55 -3.58 9.57
N SER A 38 -15.40 -2.34 10.03
CA SER A 38 -14.14 -1.68 10.33
C SER A 38 -13.18 -1.73 9.14
N LEU A 39 -13.71 -1.43 7.95
CA LEU A 39 -12.95 -1.27 6.70
C LEU A 39 -12.75 0.23 6.41
N PRO A 40 -11.50 0.69 6.21
CA PRO A 40 -11.25 2.07 5.86
C PRO A 40 -11.95 2.49 4.56
N LEU A 41 -12.42 3.74 4.53
CA LEU A 41 -12.99 4.38 3.35
C LEU A 41 -12.87 5.90 3.47
N ASP A 42 -12.34 6.56 2.45
CA ASP A 42 -12.13 8.02 2.43
C ASP A 42 -12.78 8.69 1.24
N ILE A 43 -12.91 7.98 0.12
CA ILE A 43 -13.54 8.51 -1.10
C ILE A 43 -14.67 7.59 -1.57
N MET A 44 -15.85 8.18 -1.75
CA MET A 44 -17.04 7.55 -2.30
C MET A 44 -17.33 8.18 -3.67
N ILE A 45 -17.28 7.41 -4.74
CA ILE A 45 -17.53 7.92 -6.10
C ILE A 45 -18.86 7.38 -6.62
N LEU A 46 -19.68 8.28 -7.13
CA LEU A 46 -20.89 7.96 -7.86
C LEU A 46 -20.53 7.74 -9.33
N ASP A 47 -20.69 6.51 -9.78
CA ASP A 47 -20.45 6.15 -11.18
C ASP A 47 -21.58 6.66 -12.10
N MET A 48 -21.52 6.34 -13.40
CA MET A 48 -22.40 6.80 -14.49
C MET A 48 -23.86 7.08 -14.15
N ASN A 49 -24.48 6.24 -13.32
CA ASN A 49 -25.93 6.28 -13.11
C ASN A 49 -26.37 7.32 -12.07
N TRP A 50 -25.48 8.20 -11.62
CA TRP A 50 -25.82 9.32 -10.74
C TRP A 50 -26.72 10.37 -11.44
N HIS A 51 -26.53 10.55 -12.75
CA HIS A 51 -27.28 11.50 -13.56
C HIS A 51 -28.43 10.84 -14.33
N THR A 52 -29.31 11.68 -14.90
CA THR A 52 -30.46 11.22 -15.71
C THR A 52 -29.99 10.37 -16.91
N LYS A 53 -30.66 9.23 -17.13
CA LYS A 53 -30.22 8.12 -17.99
C LYS A 53 -30.44 8.25 -19.49
N ASP A 54 -30.89 9.39 -19.98
CA ASP A 54 -31.27 9.51 -21.38
C ASP A 54 -30.06 9.58 -22.35
N ASP A 55 -28.83 9.64 -21.82
CA ASP A 55 -27.57 9.62 -22.58
C ASP A 55 -26.36 9.20 -21.69
N TRP A 56 -25.18 9.00 -22.28
CA TRP A 56 -23.90 8.86 -21.57
C TRP A 56 -23.48 10.16 -20.88
N THR A 57 -23.83 11.31 -21.46
CA THR A 57 -23.57 12.61 -20.87
C THR A 57 -24.73 13.04 -19.98
N GLY A 58 -24.43 13.44 -18.76
CA GLY A 58 -25.39 14.15 -17.92
C GLY A 58 -24.75 14.92 -16.78
N TYR A 59 -25.42 15.99 -16.36
CA TYR A 59 -24.98 16.85 -15.26
C TYR A 59 -26.04 17.06 -14.18
N THR A 60 -27.23 16.50 -14.38
CA THR A 60 -28.37 16.59 -13.46
C THR A 60 -28.60 15.26 -12.78
N PHE A 61 -28.57 15.25 -11.44
CA PHE A 61 -28.91 14.09 -10.62
C PHE A 61 -30.24 13.45 -11.04
N ASP A 62 -30.25 12.13 -11.19
CA ASP A 62 -31.49 11.39 -11.45
C ASP A 62 -32.38 11.41 -10.19
N SER A 63 -33.40 12.25 -10.19
CA SER A 63 -34.33 12.40 -9.06
C SER A 63 -35.07 11.12 -8.64
N ARG A 64 -35.05 10.06 -9.46
CA ARG A 64 -35.61 8.74 -9.10
C ARG A 64 -34.71 7.97 -8.14
N LEU A 65 -33.39 8.12 -8.29
CA LEU A 65 -32.37 7.47 -7.47
C LEU A 65 -31.92 8.39 -6.33
N TYR A 66 -31.80 9.68 -6.61
CA TYR A 66 -31.28 10.72 -5.72
C TYR A 66 -32.30 11.86 -5.58
N PRO A 67 -33.41 11.65 -4.84
CA PRO A 67 -34.42 12.69 -4.66
C PRO A 67 -33.92 13.89 -3.82
N TYR A 68 -32.88 13.70 -2.99
CA TYR A 68 -32.32 14.74 -2.12
C TYR A 68 -30.77 14.74 -2.17
N PRO A 69 -30.15 15.09 -3.30
CA PRO A 69 -28.71 14.94 -3.49
C PRO A 69 -27.88 15.79 -2.52
N ALA A 70 -28.35 16.98 -2.14
CA ALA A 70 -27.68 17.81 -1.13
C ALA A 70 -27.61 17.11 0.24
N ASP A 71 -28.68 16.42 0.65
CA ASP A 71 -28.74 15.69 1.91
C ASP A 71 -27.80 14.48 1.89
N LEU A 72 -27.73 13.76 0.75
CA LEU A 72 -26.78 12.67 0.54
C LEU A 72 -25.33 13.14 0.70
N LEU A 73 -24.94 14.18 -0.03
CA LEU A 73 -23.57 14.68 -0.03
C LEU A 73 -23.19 15.27 1.34
N ALA A 74 -24.13 15.97 2.00
CA ALA A 74 -23.93 16.45 3.37
C ALA A 74 -23.72 15.31 4.37
N ALA A 75 -24.50 14.22 4.27
CA ALA A 75 -24.38 13.07 5.16
C ALA A 75 -23.05 12.29 4.94
N LEU A 76 -22.59 12.15 3.69
CA LEU A 76 -21.28 11.57 3.39
C LEU A 76 -20.15 12.46 3.95
N LYS A 77 -20.27 13.78 3.78
CA LYS A 77 -19.31 14.76 4.31
C LYS A 77 -19.27 14.77 5.85
N GLU A 78 -20.40 14.59 6.53
CA GLU A 78 -20.45 14.45 7.99
C GLU A 78 -19.67 13.22 8.48
N LYS A 79 -19.63 12.14 7.70
CA LYS A 79 -18.78 10.97 7.95
C LYS A 79 -17.30 11.21 7.61
N GLY A 80 -16.96 12.36 7.04
CA GLY A 80 -15.59 12.71 6.62
C GLY A 80 -15.20 12.16 5.24
N LEU A 81 -16.16 11.66 4.46
CA LEU A 81 -15.94 11.15 3.12
C LEU A 81 -15.86 12.27 2.09
N ILE A 82 -14.97 12.10 1.12
CA ILE A 82 -14.87 12.92 -0.08
C ILE A 82 -15.67 12.28 -1.20
N THR A 83 -16.36 13.10 -1.98
CA THR A 83 -17.28 12.65 -3.01
C THR A 83 -16.82 13.03 -4.41
N ALA A 84 -17.01 12.12 -5.36
CA ALA A 84 -16.83 12.43 -6.77
C ALA A 84 -17.93 11.81 -7.62
N ALA A 85 -18.03 12.29 -8.86
CA ALA A 85 -18.94 11.73 -9.85
C ALA A 85 -18.24 11.51 -11.20
N ASN A 86 -18.63 10.44 -11.90
CA ASN A 86 -18.21 10.15 -13.27
C ASN A 86 -18.85 11.14 -14.26
N LEU A 87 -18.07 11.61 -15.24
CA LEU A 87 -18.50 12.49 -16.33
C LEU A 87 -18.03 11.99 -17.70
N HIS A 88 -18.95 12.08 -18.68
CA HIS A 88 -18.70 11.90 -20.11
C HIS A 88 -19.21 13.12 -20.86
N ASP A 89 -18.32 14.02 -21.27
CA ASP A 89 -18.77 15.34 -21.76
C ASP A 89 -19.26 15.36 -23.22
N ALA A 90 -19.12 14.26 -23.97
CA ALA A 90 -19.25 14.27 -25.43
C ALA A 90 -20.49 14.92 -26.02
N SER A 91 -21.67 14.71 -25.43
CA SER A 91 -22.92 15.27 -25.97
C SER A 91 -23.15 16.73 -25.57
N GLY A 92 -22.31 17.30 -24.71
CA GLY A 92 -22.51 18.66 -24.19
C GLY A 92 -23.72 18.76 -23.27
N VAL A 93 -24.27 19.97 -23.13
CA VAL A 93 -25.37 20.27 -22.20
C VAL A 93 -26.69 20.24 -22.96
N ASN A 94 -27.47 19.21 -22.69
CA ASN A 94 -28.73 18.96 -23.35
C ASN A 94 -29.89 19.80 -22.77
N SER A 95 -30.97 19.95 -23.54
CA SER A 95 -32.09 20.86 -23.17
C SER A 95 -32.94 20.43 -21.98
N TRP A 96 -32.76 19.19 -21.52
CA TRP A 96 -33.40 18.63 -20.33
C TRP A 96 -32.55 18.75 -19.05
N GLU A 97 -31.28 19.17 -19.17
CA GLU A 97 -30.44 19.44 -18.01
C GLU A 97 -31.02 20.59 -17.19
N ALA A 98 -30.96 20.47 -15.85
CA ALA A 98 -31.51 21.45 -14.94
C ALA A 98 -30.96 22.87 -15.20
N GLU A 99 -29.67 22.95 -15.53
CA GLU A 99 -28.95 24.21 -15.75
C GLU A 99 -28.89 24.66 -17.22
N TYR A 100 -29.54 23.95 -18.15
CA TYR A 100 -29.50 24.30 -19.59
C TYR A 100 -29.95 25.74 -19.87
N GLY A 101 -31.06 26.16 -19.25
CA GLY A 101 -31.58 27.52 -19.42
C GLY A 101 -30.61 28.58 -18.92
N ASN A 102 -29.93 28.32 -17.80
CA ASN A 102 -28.95 29.23 -17.21
C ASN A 102 -27.66 29.28 -18.05
N MET A 103 -27.20 28.15 -18.57
CA MET A 103 -26.07 28.10 -19.50
C MET A 103 -26.38 28.85 -20.81
N CYS A 104 -27.57 28.65 -21.40
CA CYS A 104 -28.01 29.39 -22.57
C CYS A 104 -28.02 30.91 -22.31
N ALA A 105 -28.56 31.33 -21.15
CA ALA A 105 -28.56 32.74 -20.77
C ALA A 105 -27.14 33.32 -20.63
N ALA A 106 -26.21 32.57 -20.02
CA ALA A 106 -24.80 32.97 -19.88
C ALA A 106 -24.09 33.13 -21.24
N LEU A 107 -24.49 32.35 -22.24
CA LEU A 107 -23.94 32.39 -23.61
C LEU A 107 -24.70 33.31 -24.57
N GLY A 108 -25.82 33.90 -24.13
CA GLY A 108 -26.70 34.69 -25.00
C GLY A 108 -27.44 33.86 -26.06
N LEU A 109 -27.69 32.58 -25.80
CA LEU A 109 -28.43 31.65 -26.65
C LEU A 109 -29.92 31.62 -26.28
N ASP A 110 -30.77 31.30 -27.26
CA ASP A 110 -32.20 31.10 -27.04
C ASP A 110 -32.51 29.66 -26.62
N ALA A 111 -32.76 29.47 -25.32
CA ALA A 111 -33.14 28.17 -24.74
C ALA A 111 -34.45 27.61 -25.34
N GLY A 112 -35.32 28.46 -25.91
CA GLY A 112 -36.57 28.05 -26.56
C GLY A 112 -36.37 27.19 -27.81
N THR A 113 -35.16 27.15 -28.37
CA THR A 113 -34.82 26.29 -29.50
C THR A 113 -34.72 24.81 -29.13
N GLY A 114 -34.44 24.49 -27.86
CA GLY A 114 -34.26 23.12 -27.37
C GLY A 114 -33.02 22.40 -27.91
N LEU A 115 -32.11 23.12 -28.59
CA LEU A 115 -30.87 22.56 -29.13
C LEU A 115 -29.81 22.45 -28.02
N ALA A 116 -29.18 21.29 -27.91
CA ALA A 116 -28.07 21.08 -26.97
C ALA A 116 -26.91 22.06 -27.24
N VAL A 117 -26.24 22.49 -26.18
CA VAL A 117 -24.99 23.24 -26.27
C VAL A 117 -23.85 22.24 -26.39
N PRO A 118 -23.16 22.14 -27.54
CA PRO A 118 -22.15 21.11 -27.76
C PRO A 118 -20.94 21.29 -26.85
N PHE A 119 -20.36 20.19 -26.38
CA PHE A 119 -19.08 20.26 -25.67
C PHE A 119 -17.97 20.67 -26.63
N ASN A 120 -17.28 21.76 -26.31
CA ASN A 120 -16.13 22.22 -27.08
C ASN A 120 -15.08 22.80 -26.15
N ILE A 121 -14.04 22.01 -25.83
CA ILE A 121 -12.98 22.43 -24.89
C ILE A 121 -12.18 23.65 -25.39
N SER A 122 -12.25 23.95 -26.69
CA SER A 122 -11.54 25.07 -27.31
C SER A 122 -12.34 26.38 -27.30
N ASP A 123 -13.65 26.34 -27.03
CA ASP A 123 -14.49 27.52 -26.93
C ASP A 123 -14.56 28.00 -25.47
N GLN A 124 -13.76 29.03 -25.16
CA GLN A 124 -13.63 29.52 -23.79
C GLN A 124 -14.97 29.95 -23.14
N PRO A 125 -15.86 30.72 -23.81
CA PRO A 125 -17.15 31.07 -23.22
C PRO A 125 -18.00 29.85 -22.85
N SER A 126 -18.12 28.86 -23.75
CA SER A 126 -18.88 27.63 -23.49
C SER A 126 -18.29 26.82 -22.34
N GLN A 127 -16.96 26.73 -22.24
CA GLN A 127 -16.30 26.04 -21.14
C GLN A 127 -16.48 26.76 -19.80
N MET A 128 -16.34 28.09 -19.77
CA MET A 128 -16.60 28.86 -18.55
C MET A 128 -18.06 28.71 -18.11
N ALA A 129 -19.02 28.69 -19.04
CA ALA A 129 -20.42 28.46 -18.71
C ALA A 129 -20.69 27.03 -18.20
N LEU A 130 -20.03 26.01 -18.76
CA LEU A 130 -20.12 24.63 -18.27
C LEU A 130 -19.61 24.53 -16.82
N GLU A 131 -18.42 25.08 -16.54
CA GLU A 131 -17.81 25.01 -15.21
C GLU A 131 -18.54 25.91 -14.19
N ASP A 132 -18.80 27.18 -14.51
CA ASP A 132 -19.37 28.16 -13.57
C ASP A 132 -20.86 27.94 -13.28
N VAL A 133 -21.64 27.47 -14.27
CA VAL A 133 -23.10 27.36 -14.15
C VAL A 133 -23.53 25.92 -13.92
N VAL A 134 -23.11 25.00 -14.78
CA VAL A 134 -23.63 23.63 -14.77
C VAL A 134 -22.94 22.78 -13.70
N LEU A 135 -21.61 22.65 -13.76
CA LEU A 135 -20.86 21.92 -12.74
C LEU A 135 -20.83 22.68 -11.42
N GLY A 136 -20.74 24.01 -11.46
CA GLY A 136 -20.85 24.88 -10.29
C GLY A 136 -22.10 24.61 -9.45
N ALA A 137 -23.26 24.43 -10.09
CA ALA A 137 -24.50 24.09 -9.38
C ALA A 137 -24.42 22.73 -8.65
N VAL A 138 -23.72 21.74 -9.22
CA VAL A 138 -23.52 20.42 -8.58
C VAL A 138 -22.50 20.50 -7.44
N GLU A 139 -21.44 21.30 -7.61
CA GLU A 139 -20.47 21.57 -6.55
C GLU A 139 -21.10 22.32 -5.36
N GLU A 140 -22.05 23.23 -5.62
CA GLU A 140 -22.83 23.90 -4.57
C GLU A 140 -23.68 22.93 -3.73
N LEU A 141 -24.07 21.77 -4.29
CA LEU A 141 -24.72 20.69 -3.52
C LEU A 141 -23.73 19.96 -2.59
N GLY A 142 -22.42 20.09 -2.83
CA GLY A 142 -21.36 19.52 -2.00
C GLY A 142 -20.43 18.51 -2.69
N MET A 143 -20.50 18.35 -4.02
CA MET A 143 -19.60 17.45 -4.76
C MET A 143 -18.15 17.96 -4.68
N ASP A 144 -17.17 17.09 -4.41
CA ASP A 144 -15.79 17.54 -4.18
C ASP A 144 -14.93 17.56 -5.45
N PHE A 145 -15.00 16.54 -6.29
CA PHE A 145 -14.22 16.47 -7.53
C PHE A 145 -14.85 15.58 -8.62
N TRP A 146 -14.18 15.48 -9.77
CA TRP A 146 -14.73 14.86 -10.98
C TRP A 146 -13.88 13.70 -11.50
N TRP A 147 -14.54 12.62 -11.91
CA TRP A 147 -13.95 11.55 -12.69
C TRP A 147 -14.20 11.78 -14.18
N ILE A 148 -13.13 12.02 -14.93
CA ILE A 148 -13.10 12.25 -16.38
C ILE A 148 -12.83 10.92 -17.08
N ASP A 149 -13.87 10.24 -17.56
CA ASP A 149 -13.77 8.88 -18.11
C ASP A 149 -13.53 8.85 -19.63
N TRP A 150 -14.47 8.40 -20.45
CA TRP A 150 -14.33 8.23 -21.90
C TRP A 150 -15.17 9.27 -22.68
N GLN A 151 -14.77 9.60 -23.92
CA GLN A 151 -15.49 10.50 -24.83
C GLN A 151 -15.72 11.94 -24.31
N GLN A 152 -14.70 12.78 -24.43
CA GLN A 152 -14.74 14.21 -24.10
C GLN A 152 -14.99 15.09 -25.35
N GLY A 153 -15.87 14.67 -26.25
CA GLY A 153 -16.39 15.52 -27.34
C GLY A 153 -15.37 15.93 -28.42
N ASP A 154 -14.63 14.97 -28.97
CA ASP A 154 -13.57 15.18 -29.96
C ASP A 154 -14.04 15.92 -31.23
N ALA A 155 -15.26 15.63 -31.69
CA ALA A 155 -15.82 16.14 -32.94
C ALA A 155 -16.00 17.66 -32.94
N ALA A 156 -16.71 18.19 -31.94
CA ALA A 156 -16.95 19.62 -31.81
C ALA A 156 -15.70 20.38 -31.34
N SER A 157 -14.82 19.72 -30.57
CA SER A 157 -13.58 20.32 -30.05
C SER A 157 -12.48 20.50 -31.12
N TYR A 158 -12.41 19.61 -32.12
CA TYR A 158 -11.28 19.57 -33.05
C TYR A 158 -11.65 19.52 -34.54
N GLY A 159 -12.94 19.48 -34.89
CA GLY A 159 -13.40 19.41 -36.29
C GLY A 159 -12.97 18.11 -36.98
N ALA A 160 -12.80 18.14 -38.31
CA ALA A 160 -12.51 16.96 -39.15
C ALA A 160 -11.18 16.21 -38.86
N ASP A 161 -10.40 16.65 -37.85
CA ASP A 161 -9.26 15.92 -37.28
C ASP A 161 -9.68 14.92 -36.17
N GLU A 162 -10.98 14.58 -36.12
CA GLU A 162 -11.56 13.51 -35.31
C GLU A 162 -10.64 12.28 -35.25
N GLY A 163 -10.22 11.90 -34.04
CA GLY A 163 -9.36 10.75 -33.78
C GLY A 163 -7.85 11.02 -33.65
N LYS A 164 -7.37 12.27 -33.83
CA LYS A 164 -5.94 12.62 -33.66
C LYS A 164 -5.62 13.52 -32.46
N LYS A 165 -6.61 14.09 -31.78
CA LYS A 165 -6.42 15.03 -30.67
C LYS A 165 -7.27 14.58 -29.47
N ASN A 166 -6.62 14.47 -28.31
CA ASN A 166 -7.24 14.07 -27.05
C ASN A 166 -7.44 15.31 -26.16
N PRO A 167 -8.69 15.72 -25.83
CA PRO A 167 -8.96 16.91 -25.01
C PRO A 167 -8.80 16.65 -23.51
N THR A 168 -8.57 15.40 -23.09
CA THR A 168 -8.49 14.99 -21.68
C THR A 168 -7.53 15.82 -20.84
N ILE A 169 -6.38 16.24 -21.40
CA ILE A 169 -5.43 17.08 -20.65
C ILE A 169 -5.98 18.49 -20.37
N TRP A 170 -6.80 19.02 -21.28
CA TRP A 170 -7.43 20.33 -21.11
C TRP A 170 -8.63 20.25 -20.18
N THR A 171 -9.44 19.19 -20.26
CA THR A 171 -10.53 18.96 -19.29
C THR A 171 -9.98 18.75 -17.88
N SER A 172 -8.90 17.97 -17.75
CA SER A 172 -8.19 17.80 -16.48
C SER A 172 -7.63 19.12 -15.96
N HIS A 173 -7.08 19.96 -16.85
CA HIS A 173 -6.61 21.29 -16.47
C HIS A 173 -7.73 22.17 -15.95
N MET A 174 -8.84 22.27 -16.69
CA MET A 174 -9.99 23.10 -16.30
C MET A 174 -10.51 22.66 -14.93
N ARG A 175 -10.93 21.40 -14.80
CA ARG A 175 -11.51 20.86 -13.55
C ARG A 175 -10.58 20.93 -12.33
N SER A 176 -9.28 20.77 -12.52
CA SER A 176 -8.31 20.88 -11.41
C SER A 176 -7.92 22.32 -11.04
N THR A 177 -8.25 23.32 -11.87
CA THR A 177 -7.88 24.72 -11.60
C THR A 177 -9.08 25.65 -11.49
N ASP A 178 -10.27 25.16 -11.78
CA ASP A 178 -11.49 25.98 -11.87
C ASP A 178 -11.87 26.64 -10.54
N ARG A 179 -11.84 25.89 -9.44
CA ARG A 179 -12.09 26.44 -8.09
C ARG A 179 -11.17 27.61 -7.76
N GLN A 180 -9.88 27.48 -8.08
CA GLN A 180 -8.89 28.56 -7.92
C GLN A 180 -9.16 29.75 -8.81
N ARG A 181 -9.61 29.52 -10.05
CA ARG A 181 -10.06 30.59 -10.95
C ARG A 181 -11.26 31.35 -10.38
N ARG A 182 -12.18 30.67 -9.70
CA ARG A 182 -13.35 31.25 -9.01
C ARG A 182 -13.04 31.87 -7.64
N GLY A 183 -11.80 31.78 -7.16
CA GLY A 183 -11.35 32.40 -5.91
C GLY A 183 -11.41 31.51 -4.68
N ASP A 184 -11.62 30.21 -4.84
CA ASP A 184 -11.51 29.18 -3.80
C ASP A 184 -10.05 28.68 -3.71
N ASP A 185 -9.53 28.47 -2.50
CA ASP A 185 -8.16 28.02 -2.26
C ASP A 185 -8.02 26.49 -2.16
N THR A 186 -9.09 25.73 -2.40
CA THR A 186 -9.07 24.27 -2.46
C THR A 186 -8.12 23.80 -3.57
N ARG A 187 -7.27 22.82 -3.25
CA ARG A 187 -6.39 22.22 -4.25
C ARG A 187 -7.21 21.28 -5.15
N GLY A 188 -7.08 21.44 -6.46
CA GLY A 188 -7.84 20.59 -7.38
C GLY A 188 -7.30 19.16 -7.45
N MET A 189 -8.22 18.24 -7.72
CA MET A 189 -7.96 16.84 -7.99
C MET A 189 -8.95 16.38 -9.07
N VAL A 190 -8.53 15.44 -9.89
CA VAL A 190 -9.42 14.73 -10.82
C VAL A 190 -9.13 13.23 -10.71
N LEU A 191 -10.02 12.39 -11.21
CA LEU A 191 -9.69 11.01 -11.60
C LEU A 191 -9.78 10.95 -13.11
N SER A 192 -8.73 10.66 -13.86
CA SER A 192 -8.76 10.80 -15.32
C SER A 192 -8.07 9.67 -16.07
N ARG A 193 -8.54 9.38 -17.29
CA ARG A 193 -7.76 8.58 -18.26
C ARG A 193 -6.45 9.30 -18.64
N TRP A 194 -5.59 8.62 -19.38
CA TRP A 194 -4.32 9.21 -19.83
C TRP A 194 -4.53 10.38 -20.81
N GLY A 195 -4.27 11.61 -20.35
CA GLY A 195 -4.30 12.82 -21.17
C GLY A 195 -3.05 13.10 -21.99
N GLY A 196 -1.99 12.28 -21.88
CA GLY A 196 -0.70 12.52 -22.52
C GLY A 196 0.35 13.16 -21.61
N LEU A 197 1.53 13.42 -22.17
CA LEU A 197 2.65 14.02 -21.43
C LEU A 197 2.26 15.37 -20.82
N GLY A 198 2.57 15.55 -19.54
CA GLY A 198 2.15 16.73 -18.78
C GLY A 198 0.85 16.55 -18.00
N GLY A 199 0.17 15.41 -18.12
CA GLY A 199 -1.01 15.05 -17.32
C GLY A 199 -0.73 14.91 -15.82
N HIS A 200 0.53 14.68 -15.42
CA HIS A 200 0.95 14.62 -14.01
C HIS A 200 0.76 15.90 -13.20
N ARG A 201 0.43 17.01 -13.87
CA ARG A 201 0.05 18.26 -13.22
C ARG A 201 -1.37 18.23 -12.66
N TYR A 202 -2.19 17.25 -13.09
CA TYR A 202 -3.61 17.15 -12.78
C TYR A 202 -3.94 15.70 -12.37
N GLN A 203 -3.13 15.13 -11.47
CA GLN A 203 -3.35 13.79 -10.91
C GLN A 203 -4.71 13.75 -10.20
N VAL A 204 -5.39 12.61 -10.13
CA VAL A 204 -5.01 11.19 -10.27
C VAL A 204 -5.36 10.61 -11.65
N GLY A 205 -4.58 9.62 -12.12
CA GLY A 205 -4.91 8.84 -13.32
C GLY A 205 -5.53 7.47 -13.02
N PHE A 206 -6.28 6.85 -13.94
CA PHE A 206 -6.64 5.41 -13.85
C PHE A 206 -6.36 4.62 -15.14
N SER A 207 -5.89 3.38 -14.99
CA SER A 207 -5.35 2.54 -16.09
C SER A 207 -6.37 2.11 -17.14
N GLY A 208 -7.63 2.53 -17.01
CA GLY A 208 -8.72 2.17 -17.88
C GLY A 208 -9.32 0.83 -17.52
N ASP A 209 -10.06 0.30 -18.48
CA ASP A 209 -10.86 -0.88 -18.30
C ASP A 209 -10.00 -2.16 -18.36
N VAL A 210 -9.64 -2.72 -17.20
CA VAL A 210 -9.10 -4.09 -17.11
C VAL A 210 -10.09 -5.09 -17.72
N LYS A 211 -9.79 -5.62 -18.90
CA LYS A 211 -10.69 -6.49 -19.66
C LYS A 211 -10.77 -7.91 -19.09
N ASP A 212 -9.60 -8.54 -18.92
CA ASP A 212 -9.50 -9.92 -18.44
C ASP A 212 -8.94 -9.89 -17.02
N ILE A 213 -9.67 -10.37 -16.01
CA ILE A 213 -9.20 -10.39 -14.62
C ILE A 213 -8.52 -11.73 -14.36
N ASN A 214 -7.20 -11.77 -14.52
CA ASN A 214 -6.39 -12.98 -14.34
C ASN A 214 -4.99 -12.66 -13.79
N TRP A 215 -4.24 -13.69 -13.41
CA TRP A 215 -2.88 -13.55 -12.87
C TRP A 215 -1.91 -12.79 -13.78
N MET A 216 -2.03 -12.93 -15.12
CA MET A 216 -1.19 -12.20 -16.07
C MET A 216 -1.48 -10.69 -16.01
N THR A 217 -2.75 -10.30 -15.96
CA THR A 217 -3.12 -8.88 -15.83
C THR A 217 -2.69 -8.30 -14.49
N LEU A 218 -2.86 -9.02 -13.38
CA LEU A 218 -2.33 -8.61 -12.08
C LEU A 218 -0.79 -8.45 -12.13
N GLY A 219 -0.09 -9.39 -12.77
CA GLY A 219 1.37 -9.33 -12.97
C GLY A 219 1.85 -8.12 -13.77
N TYR A 220 1.02 -7.59 -14.67
CA TYR A 220 1.35 -6.40 -15.46
C TYR A 220 1.25 -5.10 -14.67
N GLN A 221 0.30 -4.99 -13.73
CA GLN A 221 -0.01 -3.71 -13.08
C GLN A 221 1.15 -3.12 -12.25
N PRO A 222 1.94 -3.89 -11.47
CA PRO A 222 3.14 -3.40 -10.80
C PRO A 222 4.15 -2.76 -11.76
N TYR A 223 4.44 -3.45 -12.88
CA TYR A 223 5.38 -2.97 -13.89
C TYR A 223 4.87 -1.68 -14.56
N PHE A 224 3.60 -1.67 -14.99
CA PHE A 224 2.97 -0.49 -15.58
C PHE A 224 3.02 0.71 -14.64
N SER A 225 2.63 0.51 -13.38
CA SER A 225 2.59 1.58 -12.37
C SER A 225 3.98 2.12 -12.07
N ALA A 226 4.98 1.25 -11.93
CA ALA A 226 6.36 1.67 -11.69
C ALA A 226 6.90 2.47 -12.87
N THR A 227 6.77 1.95 -14.08
CA THR A 227 7.34 2.60 -15.27
C THR A 227 6.65 3.92 -15.63
N ALA A 228 5.41 4.14 -15.21
CA ALA A 228 4.74 5.43 -15.37
C ALA A 228 5.43 6.59 -14.61
N ALA A 229 6.24 6.29 -13.58
CA ALA A 229 7.09 7.29 -12.93
C ALA A 229 8.06 7.98 -13.91
N ASN A 230 8.47 7.31 -15.01
CA ASN A 230 9.33 7.89 -16.06
C ASN A 230 8.75 9.13 -16.75
N VAL A 231 7.44 9.28 -16.71
CA VAL A 231 6.74 10.44 -17.26
C VAL A 231 6.08 11.29 -16.17
N GLY A 232 6.50 11.09 -14.91
CA GLY A 232 5.98 11.80 -13.74
C GLY A 232 4.58 11.36 -13.32
N TYR A 233 4.01 10.30 -13.91
CA TYR A 233 2.63 9.89 -13.68
C TYR A 233 2.53 8.72 -12.70
N GLY A 234 2.87 8.99 -11.43
CA GLY A 234 2.97 7.97 -10.38
C GLY A 234 1.67 7.62 -9.64
N TRP A 235 0.68 8.52 -9.61
CA TRP A 235 -0.61 8.27 -8.93
C TRP A 235 -1.60 7.63 -9.88
N TRP A 236 -1.32 6.38 -10.24
CA TRP A 236 -2.26 5.52 -10.94
C TRP A 236 -3.19 4.81 -9.96
N SER A 237 -4.48 4.93 -10.25
CA SER A 237 -5.53 4.04 -9.79
C SER A 237 -5.67 2.86 -10.75
N HIS A 238 -6.06 1.73 -10.19
CA HIS A 238 -6.44 0.54 -10.93
C HIS A 238 -7.76 0.02 -10.38
N ASP A 239 -8.51 -0.70 -11.20
CA ASP A 239 -9.72 -1.36 -10.75
C ASP A 239 -9.32 -2.54 -9.87
N ILE A 240 -9.59 -2.46 -8.57
CA ILE A 240 -9.49 -3.62 -7.67
C ILE A 240 -10.82 -4.34 -7.72
N VAL A 241 -10.82 -5.46 -8.44
CA VAL A 241 -11.96 -6.35 -8.65
C VAL A 241 -11.43 -7.76 -8.91
N GLY A 242 -12.17 -8.78 -8.49
CA GLY A 242 -11.77 -10.18 -8.63
C GLY A 242 -12.82 -11.02 -9.34
N PRO A 243 -12.44 -12.12 -9.98
CA PRO A 243 -13.41 -13.08 -10.49
C PRO A 243 -13.98 -13.93 -9.33
N ALA A 244 -15.24 -14.36 -9.42
CA ALA A 244 -15.85 -15.19 -8.38
C ALA A 244 -15.15 -16.54 -8.14
N ASP A 245 -14.50 -17.08 -9.16
CA ASP A 245 -13.89 -18.42 -9.14
C ASP A 245 -12.42 -18.44 -8.69
N ASP A 246 -11.76 -17.27 -8.56
CA ASP A 246 -10.38 -17.16 -8.06
C ASP A 246 -10.26 -16.06 -6.98
N VAL A 247 -10.65 -16.43 -5.76
CA VAL A 247 -10.59 -15.53 -4.60
C VAL A 247 -9.16 -15.26 -4.14
N GLU A 248 -8.19 -16.13 -4.47
CA GLU A 248 -6.78 -15.84 -4.19
C GLU A 248 -6.31 -14.65 -5.04
N LEU A 249 -6.57 -14.68 -6.35
CA LEU A 249 -6.26 -13.57 -7.25
C LEU A 249 -6.86 -12.26 -6.73
N TYR A 250 -8.14 -12.28 -6.34
CA TYR A 250 -8.82 -11.13 -5.76
C TYR A 250 -8.11 -10.58 -4.52
N THR A 251 -7.72 -11.48 -3.61
CA THR A 251 -6.99 -11.15 -2.39
C THR A 251 -5.63 -10.52 -2.68
N ARG A 252 -4.89 -11.08 -3.65
CA ARG A 252 -3.57 -10.55 -4.06
C ARG A 252 -3.70 -9.18 -4.73
N TRP A 253 -4.81 -8.89 -5.38
CA TRP A 253 -5.10 -7.57 -5.95
C TRP A 253 -5.25 -6.50 -4.86
N PHE A 254 -5.98 -6.79 -3.78
CA PHE A 254 -6.08 -5.90 -2.61
C PHE A 254 -4.71 -5.66 -1.97
N GLN A 255 -3.95 -6.73 -1.79
CA GLN A 255 -2.61 -6.67 -1.22
C GLN A 255 -1.64 -5.81 -2.00
N TRP A 256 -1.63 -5.95 -3.33
CA TRP A 256 -0.87 -5.07 -4.20
C TRP A 256 -1.41 -3.63 -4.17
N GLY A 257 -2.74 -3.46 -4.18
CA GLY A 257 -3.44 -2.17 -4.13
C GLY A 257 -2.99 -1.31 -2.95
N ALA A 258 -2.73 -1.91 -1.77
CA ALA A 258 -2.23 -1.20 -0.60
C ALA A 258 -0.86 -0.50 -0.84
N PHE A 259 -0.04 -1.05 -1.74
CA PHE A 259 1.28 -0.53 -2.13
C PHE A 259 1.29 0.08 -3.55
N SER A 260 0.12 0.40 -4.09
CA SER A 260 -0.04 1.06 -5.39
C SER A 260 -0.14 2.59 -5.26
N GLY A 261 -0.28 3.30 -6.39
CA GLY A 261 -0.47 4.77 -6.38
C GLY A 261 -1.78 5.16 -5.67
N VAL A 262 -2.91 4.63 -6.12
CA VAL A 262 -4.24 4.85 -5.57
C VAL A 262 -4.97 3.51 -5.38
N MET A 263 -5.51 3.28 -4.19
CA MET A 263 -6.25 2.07 -3.85
C MET A 263 -7.74 2.30 -4.07
N ARG A 264 -8.25 1.87 -5.24
CA ARG A 264 -9.65 2.05 -5.62
C ARG A 264 -10.31 0.71 -5.94
N MET A 265 -11.33 0.38 -5.15
CA MET A 265 -12.27 -0.69 -5.51
C MET A 265 -13.19 -0.17 -6.60
N HIS A 266 -13.33 -0.95 -7.67
CA HIS A 266 -14.22 -0.64 -8.79
C HIS A 266 -14.63 -1.88 -9.55
N ASP A 267 -15.94 -2.02 -9.73
CA ASP A 267 -16.54 -3.00 -10.63
C ASP A 267 -17.40 -2.30 -11.68
N ARG A 268 -17.34 -2.83 -12.92
CA ARG A 268 -18.15 -2.37 -14.06
C ARG A 268 -19.61 -2.78 -13.97
N GLY A 269 -19.96 -3.65 -13.03
CA GLY A 269 -21.34 -3.97 -12.66
C GLY A 269 -22.25 -4.37 -13.83
N ILE A 270 -23.56 -4.28 -13.58
CA ILE A 270 -24.67 -4.77 -14.43
C ILE A 270 -24.63 -4.25 -15.87
N SER A 271 -24.09 -3.07 -16.11
CA SER A 271 -24.22 -2.36 -17.39
C SER A 271 -23.19 -2.78 -18.44
N ALA A 272 -22.16 -3.54 -18.07
CA ALA A 272 -21.30 -4.24 -19.03
C ALA A 272 -21.97 -5.50 -19.62
N GLY A 273 -23.17 -5.88 -19.13
CA GLY A 273 -24.11 -6.72 -19.86
C GLY A 273 -24.42 -8.10 -19.30
N ASP A 274 -23.70 -8.65 -18.30
CA ASP A 274 -23.87 -10.08 -17.96
C ASP A 274 -23.82 -10.47 -16.47
N CYS A 275 -23.71 -9.55 -15.51
CA CYS A 275 -23.68 -9.96 -14.10
C CYS A 275 -24.42 -8.97 -13.17
N ALA A 276 -25.52 -9.45 -12.59
CA ALA A 276 -26.17 -8.87 -11.43
C ALA A 276 -26.03 -9.87 -10.27
N ASP A 277 -24.98 -9.78 -9.45
CA ASP A 277 -24.77 -10.37 -8.11
C ASP A 277 -25.40 -11.74 -7.76
N SER A 278 -25.75 -12.60 -8.74
CA SER A 278 -26.68 -13.73 -8.51
C SER A 278 -26.42 -14.96 -9.38
N GLY A 279 -25.23 -15.10 -9.97
CA GLY A 279 -24.86 -16.29 -10.76
C GLY A 279 -23.39 -16.69 -10.65
N ASP A 280 -23.10 -17.95 -11.01
CA ASP A 280 -21.75 -18.44 -11.26
C ASP A 280 -21.09 -17.60 -12.37
N GLY A 281 -19.95 -16.95 -12.07
CA GLY A 281 -19.17 -16.15 -13.04
C GLY A 281 -19.19 -14.63 -12.85
N CYS A 282 -19.84 -14.12 -11.80
CA CYS A 282 -19.85 -12.70 -11.46
C CYS A 282 -18.52 -12.18 -10.88
N TYR A 283 -18.22 -10.89 -11.04
CA TYR A 283 -17.08 -10.27 -10.35
C TYR A 283 -17.42 -9.99 -8.88
N ILE A 284 -16.42 -10.10 -8.00
CA ILE A 284 -16.49 -9.70 -6.60
C ILE A 284 -15.74 -8.40 -6.44
N ASP A 285 -16.40 -7.38 -5.91
CA ASP A 285 -15.83 -6.07 -5.54
C ASP A 285 -15.96 -5.77 -4.04
N MET A 286 -16.79 -6.54 -3.34
CA MET A 286 -16.98 -6.45 -1.90
C MET A 286 -16.10 -7.45 -1.16
N PRO A 287 -15.13 -7.01 -0.35
CA PRO A 287 -14.21 -7.93 0.32
C PRO A 287 -14.91 -8.86 1.33
N TRP A 288 -16.04 -8.44 1.92
CA TRP A 288 -16.79 -9.24 2.89
C TRP A 288 -17.64 -10.36 2.29
N LEU A 289 -17.69 -10.49 0.96
CA LEU A 289 -18.28 -11.65 0.29
C LEU A 289 -17.30 -12.81 0.16
N ALA A 290 -16.01 -12.59 0.41
CA ALA A 290 -14.99 -13.63 0.34
C ALA A 290 -14.96 -14.53 1.60
N PRO A 291 -14.38 -15.74 1.50
CA PRO A 291 -14.17 -16.60 2.66
C PRO A 291 -13.35 -15.91 3.77
N PRO A 292 -13.53 -16.30 5.05
CA PRO A 292 -12.96 -15.57 6.19
C PRO A 292 -11.46 -15.27 6.10
N LYS A 293 -10.64 -16.25 5.67
CA LYS A 293 -9.19 -16.06 5.53
C LYS A 293 -8.84 -14.98 4.50
N ASN A 294 -9.52 -14.99 3.36
CA ASN A 294 -9.34 -14.00 2.30
C ASN A 294 -9.86 -12.63 2.73
N TYR A 295 -11.03 -12.58 3.38
CA TYR A 295 -11.58 -11.35 3.95
C TYR A 295 -10.62 -10.70 4.95
N ASP A 296 -10.03 -11.48 5.86
CA ASP A 296 -9.05 -10.98 6.84
C ASP A 296 -7.79 -10.42 6.15
N ALA A 297 -7.28 -11.10 5.13
CA ALA A 297 -6.14 -10.63 4.34
C ALA A 297 -6.46 -9.33 3.57
N MET A 298 -7.65 -9.22 2.97
CA MET A 298 -8.10 -8.01 2.26
C MET A 298 -8.35 -6.84 3.21
N ARG A 299 -8.98 -7.10 4.36
CA ARG A 299 -9.13 -6.11 5.44
C ARG A 299 -7.77 -5.65 5.94
N GLY A 300 -6.82 -6.57 6.10
CA GLY A 300 -5.43 -6.27 6.45
C GLY A 300 -4.76 -5.35 5.43
N ALA A 301 -4.99 -5.56 4.13
CA ALA A 301 -4.46 -4.71 3.07
C ALA A 301 -5.08 -3.29 3.08
N LEU A 302 -6.40 -3.18 3.21
CA LEU A 302 -7.10 -1.88 3.32
C LEU A 302 -6.60 -1.09 4.54
N ARG A 303 -6.47 -1.77 5.69
CA ARG A 303 -5.87 -1.20 6.89
C ARG A 303 -4.41 -0.81 6.67
N ALA A 304 -3.59 -1.65 6.05
CA ALA A 304 -2.20 -1.31 5.77
C ALA A 304 -2.08 -0.05 4.89
N ARG A 305 -2.95 0.13 3.91
CA ARG A 305 -3.03 1.36 3.09
C ARG A 305 -3.28 2.59 3.96
N GLU A 306 -4.29 2.52 4.82
CA GLU A 306 -4.66 3.63 5.70
C GLU A 306 -3.57 3.94 6.73
N ALA A 307 -2.94 2.91 7.30
CA ALA A 307 -1.78 3.06 8.18
C ALA A 307 -0.64 3.83 7.48
N LEU A 308 -0.42 3.58 6.19
CA LEU A 308 0.68 4.18 5.42
C LEU A 308 0.42 5.65 5.02
N LEU A 309 -0.73 6.25 5.34
CA LEU A 309 -1.06 7.62 4.96
C LEU A 309 0.05 8.65 5.24
N PRO A 310 0.68 8.70 6.43
CA PRO A 310 1.72 9.69 6.71
C PRO A 310 2.97 9.45 5.84
N TYR A 311 3.34 8.20 5.60
CA TYR A 311 4.44 7.82 4.70
C TYR A 311 4.14 8.18 3.24
N LEU A 312 2.94 7.81 2.76
CA LEU A 312 2.45 8.11 1.41
C LEU A 312 2.39 9.61 1.14
N TYR A 313 1.84 10.37 2.08
CA TYR A 313 1.70 11.81 1.94
C TYR A 313 3.05 12.54 1.96
N THR A 314 3.99 12.05 2.77
CA THR A 314 5.39 12.51 2.72
C THR A 314 6.05 12.21 1.37
N ALA A 315 5.78 11.02 0.82
CA ALA A 315 6.27 10.66 -0.50
C ALA A 315 5.61 11.50 -1.62
N ALA A 316 4.34 11.90 -1.48
CA ALA A 316 3.67 12.82 -2.38
C ALA A 316 4.24 14.24 -2.33
N TYR A 317 4.54 14.75 -1.14
CA TYR A 317 5.28 15.99 -0.99
C TYR A 317 6.67 15.92 -1.65
N THR A 318 7.38 14.80 -1.44
CA THR A 318 8.69 14.56 -2.08
C THR A 318 8.55 14.57 -3.61
N ALA A 319 7.57 13.84 -4.15
CA ALA A 319 7.28 13.80 -5.58
C ALA A 319 6.97 15.19 -6.14
N HIS A 320 6.19 15.99 -5.43
CA HIS A 320 5.90 17.38 -5.80
C HIS A 320 7.18 18.25 -5.85
N LYS A 321 8.09 18.10 -4.89
CA LYS A 321 9.31 18.91 -4.79
C LYS A 321 10.42 18.46 -5.75
N THR A 322 10.57 17.16 -6.00
CA THR A 322 11.74 16.59 -6.69
C THR A 322 11.41 15.88 -8.00
N GLY A 323 10.15 15.51 -8.22
CA GLY A 323 9.72 14.65 -9.33
C GLY A 323 9.89 13.15 -9.08
N LEU A 324 10.41 12.74 -7.91
CA LEU A 324 10.58 11.32 -7.56
C LEU A 324 9.26 10.74 -7.06
N SER A 325 8.60 9.93 -7.90
CA SER A 325 7.38 9.21 -7.54
C SER A 325 7.57 8.27 -6.34
N THR A 326 6.50 8.03 -5.59
CA THR A 326 6.46 7.05 -4.50
C THR A 326 6.70 5.64 -5.01
N LEU A 327 5.83 5.15 -5.89
CA LEU A 327 6.04 3.90 -6.60
C LEU A 327 6.91 4.19 -7.83
N ARG A 328 8.12 3.62 -7.87
CA ARG A 328 9.07 3.82 -8.98
C ARG A 328 9.93 2.58 -9.25
N PRO A 329 10.46 2.41 -10.47
CA PRO A 329 11.26 1.26 -10.85
C PRO A 329 12.57 1.22 -10.05
N LEU A 330 13.08 0.02 -9.79
CA LEU A 330 14.30 -0.19 -9.00
C LEU A 330 15.52 0.61 -9.54
N TYR A 331 15.62 0.77 -10.87
CA TYR A 331 16.74 1.48 -11.49
C TYR A 331 16.81 2.98 -11.18
N TYR A 332 15.80 3.58 -10.54
CA TYR A 332 15.90 4.96 -10.03
C TYR A 332 16.90 5.05 -8.88
N ASP A 333 16.85 4.06 -7.99
CA ASP A 333 17.67 4.03 -6.78
C ASP A 333 18.96 3.20 -7.00
N PHE A 334 18.95 2.29 -7.99
CA PHE A 334 20.06 1.40 -8.33
C PHE A 334 20.40 1.45 -9.83
N PRO A 335 20.76 2.62 -10.40
CA PRO A 335 20.98 2.77 -11.84
C PRO A 335 22.19 2.00 -12.37
N GLU A 336 23.13 1.62 -11.49
CA GLU A 336 24.36 0.89 -11.81
C GLU A 336 24.22 -0.63 -11.67
N GLU A 337 23.03 -1.12 -11.31
CA GLU A 337 22.73 -2.54 -11.13
C GLU A 337 21.93 -3.04 -12.33
N THR A 338 22.52 -3.91 -13.16
CA THR A 338 21.85 -4.45 -14.36
C THR A 338 20.52 -5.13 -14.02
N VAL A 339 20.47 -5.84 -12.89
CA VAL A 339 19.27 -6.53 -12.36
C VAL A 339 18.11 -5.56 -12.11
N ALA A 340 18.40 -4.31 -11.71
CA ALA A 340 17.35 -3.32 -11.40
C ALA A 340 16.52 -2.90 -12.62
N TYR A 341 17.02 -3.14 -13.84
CA TYR A 341 16.30 -2.90 -15.09
C TYR A 341 15.48 -4.10 -15.56
N GLY A 342 15.76 -5.30 -15.05
CA GLY A 342 15.07 -6.51 -15.44
C GLY A 342 13.79 -6.70 -14.66
N GLN A 343 12.79 -5.90 -15.02
CA GLN A 343 11.43 -6.08 -14.56
C GLN A 343 10.70 -7.01 -15.51
N SER A 344 10.09 -8.06 -14.99
CA SER A 344 9.33 -9.03 -15.79
C SER A 344 8.05 -9.44 -15.06
N PHE A 345 7.15 -10.13 -15.76
CA PHE A 345 5.97 -10.76 -15.16
C PHE A 345 6.31 -11.67 -13.95
N GLY A 346 7.52 -12.22 -13.87
CA GLY A 346 7.98 -13.07 -12.76
C GLY A 346 8.82 -12.34 -11.69
N LEU A 347 9.13 -11.05 -11.89
CA LEU A 347 9.81 -10.19 -10.92
C LEU A 347 9.08 -8.85 -10.83
N SER A 348 7.85 -8.89 -10.32
CA SER A 348 7.09 -7.72 -9.93
C SER A 348 7.71 -7.14 -8.67
N GLN A 349 8.72 -6.28 -8.81
CA GLN A 349 9.40 -5.66 -7.66
C GLN A 349 9.75 -4.20 -7.94
N TYR A 350 9.40 -3.31 -7.03
CA TYR A 350 9.63 -1.87 -7.20
C TYR A 350 9.99 -1.21 -5.88
N THR A 351 10.61 -0.03 -5.95
CA THR A 351 10.81 0.82 -4.78
C THR A 351 9.52 1.58 -4.48
N PHE A 352 9.18 1.68 -3.19
CA PHE A 352 7.99 2.36 -2.71
C PHE A 352 8.37 3.38 -1.64
N GLY A 353 8.51 4.64 -2.05
CA GLY A 353 9.20 5.67 -1.28
C GLY A 353 10.70 5.39 -1.18
N PRO A 354 11.42 6.00 -0.23
CA PRO A 354 12.88 5.81 -0.09
C PRO A 354 13.29 4.55 0.69
N ASP A 355 12.36 3.98 1.47
CA ASP A 355 12.68 2.99 2.50
C ASP A 355 12.23 1.56 2.19
N LEU A 356 11.31 1.38 1.23
CA LEU A 356 10.68 0.09 0.95
C LEU A 356 10.97 -0.42 -0.46
N VAL A 357 11.14 -1.73 -0.56
CA VAL A 357 11.08 -2.49 -1.82
C VAL A 357 9.98 -3.52 -1.70
N VAL A 358 8.93 -3.37 -2.51
CA VAL A 358 7.74 -4.21 -2.46
C VAL A 358 7.80 -5.23 -3.59
N SER A 359 7.48 -6.48 -3.28
CA SER A 359 7.40 -7.59 -4.23
C SER A 359 6.02 -8.25 -4.16
N PRO A 360 5.00 -7.69 -4.86
CA PRO A 360 3.66 -8.26 -4.85
C PRO A 360 3.64 -9.70 -5.37
N VAL A 361 2.77 -10.50 -4.79
CA VAL A 361 2.49 -11.86 -5.24
C VAL A 361 1.57 -11.80 -6.45
N VAL A 362 2.07 -12.26 -7.60
CA VAL A 362 1.36 -12.19 -8.89
C VAL A 362 1.24 -13.55 -9.57
N THR A 363 1.39 -14.62 -8.79
CA THR A 363 1.25 -16.01 -9.22
C THR A 363 0.45 -16.79 -8.17
N PRO A 364 -0.35 -17.79 -8.57
CA PRO A 364 -1.14 -18.58 -7.63
C PRO A 364 -0.27 -19.39 -6.67
N ALA A 365 -0.81 -19.66 -5.48
CA ALA A 365 -0.18 -20.56 -4.53
C ALA A 365 -0.17 -22.01 -5.04
N ASN A 366 0.79 -22.79 -4.57
CA ASN A 366 0.77 -24.23 -4.80
C ASN A 366 -0.45 -24.87 -4.11
N GLU A 367 -1.22 -25.69 -4.82
CA GLU A 367 -2.50 -26.23 -4.32
C GLU A 367 -2.40 -27.01 -2.99
N THR A 368 -1.29 -27.72 -2.77
CA THR A 368 -1.11 -28.53 -1.54
C THR A 368 -0.54 -27.72 -0.38
N THR A 369 0.56 -27.00 -0.62
CA THR A 369 1.23 -26.24 0.44
C THR A 369 0.52 -24.92 0.74
N GLN A 370 -0.26 -24.41 -0.22
CA GLN A 370 -0.90 -23.10 -0.20
C GLN A 370 0.11 -21.98 0.11
N LEU A 371 1.34 -22.14 -0.40
CA LEU A 371 2.42 -21.15 -0.35
C LEU A 371 2.83 -20.77 -1.78
N VAL A 372 3.25 -19.52 -1.95
CA VAL A 372 3.92 -19.03 -3.16
C VAL A 372 5.42 -19.00 -2.93
N GLN A 373 6.19 -19.47 -3.89
CA GLN A 373 7.64 -19.29 -3.93
C GLN A 373 7.97 -17.97 -4.64
N GLN A 374 7.93 -16.86 -3.90
CA GLN A 374 8.15 -15.54 -4.47
C GLN A 374 9.63 -15.37 -4.80
N LYS A 375 9.94 -15.04 -6.05
CA LYS A 375 11.28 -14.63 -6.47
C LYS A 375 11.50 -13.16 -6.12
N MET A 376 12.61 -12.88 -5.45
CA MET A 376 12.98 -11.51 -5.06
C MET A 376 14.45 -11.26 -5.32
N TRP A 377 14.77 -10.02 -5.72
CA TRP A 377 16.13 -9.50 -5.64
C TRP A 377 16.26 -8.69 -4.35
N VAL A 378 17.42 -8.80 -3.69
CA VAL A 378 17.78 -7.99 -2.52
C VAL A 378 18.78 -6.94 -2.99
N PRO A 379 18.41 -5.64 -3.04
CA PRO A 379 19.31 -4.61 -3.53
C PRO A 379 20.57 -4.44 -2.66
N PRO A 380 21.64 -3.80 -3.16
CA PRO A 380 22.85 -3.54 -2.39
C PRO A 380 22.55 -2.87 -1.04
N GLY A 381 23.15 -3.40 0.03
CA GLY A 381 22.95 -2.93 1.39
C GLY A 381 22.23 -3.92 2.28
N LYS A 382 21.73 -3.46 3.43
CA LYS A 382 21.04 -4.29 4.41
C LYS A 382 19.55 -4.01 4.40
N TRP A 383 18.77 -5.09 4.36
CA TRP A 383 17.33 -5.06 4.20
C TRP A 383 16.69 -6.03 5.19
N ILE A 384 15.53 -5.67 5.71
CA ILE A 384 14.77 -6.49 6.64
C ILE A 384 13.46 -6.86 5.95
N ASP A 385 13.14 -8.14 5.82
CA ASP A 385 11.79 -8.53 5.42
C ASP A 385 10.82 -8.13 6.53
N ARG A 386 9.90 -7.21 6.21
CA ARG A 386 8.97 -6.59 7.15
C ARG A 386 8.10 -7.62 7.88
N ALA A 387 7.72 -8.70 7.20
CA ALA A 387 6.83 -9.70 7.76
C ALA A 387 7.57 -10.68 8.69
N THR A 388 8.75 -11.14 8.28
CA THR A 388 9.49 -12.19 8.99
C THR A 388 10.52 -11.63 9.99
N GLY A 389 10.94 -10.38 9.82
CA GLY A 389 12.05 -9.77 10.53
C GLY A 389 13.42 -10.30 10.10
N THR A 390 13.51 -11.04 8.99
CA THR A 390 14.77 -11.60 8.50
C THR A 390 15.67 -10.50 7.93
N LEU A 391 16.91 -10.43 8.40
CA LEU A 391 17.94 -9.53 7.87
C LEU A 391 18.63 -10.16 6.66
N TYR A 392 18.51 -9.52 5.51
CA TYR A 392 19.24 -9.82 4.30
C TYR A 392 20.35 -8.80 4.04
N THR A 393 21.43 -9.25 3.40
CA THR A 393 22.48 -8.38 2.86
C THR A 393 22.56 -8.59 1.36
N GLY A 394 22.18 -7.57 0.60
CA GLY A 394 22.34 -7.56 -0.85
C GLY A 394 23.71 -7.04 -1.26
N THR A 395 24.23 -7.58 -2.36
CA THR A 395 25.54 -7.24 -2.91
C THR A 395 25.38 -6.53 -4.25
N SER A 396 26.28 -5.58 -4.55
CA SER A 396 26.34 -4.91 -5.84
C SER A 396 26.93 -5.80 -6.92
N THR A 397 26.36 -5.76 -8.11
CA THR A 397 26.90 -6.37 -9.32
C THR A 397 26.94 -5.30 -10.42
N PRO A 398 28.08 -4.61 -10.61
CA PRO A 398 28.19 -3.49 -11.53
C PRO A 398 27.80 -3.85 -12.96
N VAL A 399 27.20 -2.89 -13.67
CA VAL A 399 27.03 -2.94 -15.13
C VAL A 399 28.39 -3.18 -15.81
N GLY A 400 28.62 -4.38 -16.35
CA GLY A 400 29.77 -4.67 -17.23
C GLY A 400 30.68 -5.84 -16.86
N THR A 401 30.42 -6.63 -15.81
CA THR A 401 31.23 -7.84 -15.50
C THR A 401 30.66 -9.14 -16.04
N ALA A 402 29.99 -9.11 -17.20
CA ALA A 402 29.63 -10.32 -17.93
C ALA A 402 30.91 -11.01 -18.45
N SER A 403 31.55 -11.80 -17.58
CA SER A 403 32.62 -12.72 -17.93
C SER A 403 32.03 -13.79 -18.84
N ASN A 404 32.42 -13.82 -20.13
CA ASN A 404 32.19 -14.91 -21.10
C ASN A 404 30.90 -15.71 -20.87
N THR A 405 29.77 -15.02 -20.86
CA THR A 405 28.53 -15.61 -20.34
C THR A 405 27.91 -16.54 -21.35
N THR A 406 27.81 -17.82 -21.01
CA THR A 406 27.02 -18.79 -21.79
C THR A 406 25.56 -18.35 -21.76
N CYS A 407 24.99 -18.06 -22.93
CA CYS A 407 23.55 -17.80 -23.08
C CYS A 407 22.75 -19.11 -23.07
N SER A 408 22.80 -19.78 -21.93
CA SER A 408 21.94 -20.91 -21.59
C SER A 408 21.05 -20.49 -20.43
N ALA A 409 19.75 -20.54 -20.61
CA ALA A 409 18.75 -20.53 -19.54
C ALA A 409 17.52 -21.28 -20.05
N SER A 410 16.94 -22.16 -19.22
CA SER A 410 15.67 -22.82 -19.55
C SER A 410 14.56 -21.77 -19.68
N SER A 411 13.54 -22.03 -20.51
CA SER A 411 12.45 -21.05 -20.71
C SER A 411 11.75 -20.64 -19.40
N SER A 412 11.69 -21.53 -18.41
CA SER A 412 11.10 -21.29 -17.09
C SER A 412 11.99 -20.52 -16.10
N SER A 413 13.28 -20.38 -16.39
CA SER A 413 14.24 -19.62 -15.56
C SER A 413 14.58 -18.24 -16.12
N ARG A 414 14.14 -17.94 -17.35
CA ARG A 414 14.41 -16.64 -17.98
C ARG A 414 13.73 -15.50 -17.21
N VAL A 415 14.53 -14.48 -16.91
CA VAL A 415 14.07 -13.19 -16.37
C VAL A 415 14.31 -12.13 -17.44
N ASP A 416 13.30 -11.31 -17.71
CA ASP A 416 13.40 -10.24 -18.71
C ASP A 416 14.52 -9.26 -18.33
N CYS A 417 15.40 -8.97 -19.28
CA CYS A 417 16.52 -8.04 -19.09
C CYS A 417 16.23 -6.65 -19.68
N ALA A 418 15.37 -6.58 -20.68
CA ALA A 418 14.99 -5.37 -21.40
C ALA A 418 13.76 -5.65 -22.28
N PRO A 419 12.91 -4.63 -22.55
CA PRO A 419 11.69 -4.83 -23.33
C PRO A 419 11.92 -5.68 -24.59
N PRO A 420 11.06 -6.68 -24.87
CA PRO A 420 11.39 -7.83 -25.71
C PRO A 420 11.45 -7.55 -27.22
N PHE A 421 11.52 -6.29 -27.63
CA PHE A 421 11.22 -5.89 -29.01
C PHE A 421 12.48 -5.65 -29.87
N LEU A 422 13.68 -5.66 -29.29
CA LEU A 422 14.92 -5.27 -30.00
C LEU A 422 16.14 -6.12 -29.60
N GLU A 423 16.63 -6.98 -30.51
CA GLU A 423 17.83 -7.80 -30.31
C GLU A 423 19.08 -6.96 -30.02
N ASP A 424 19.34 -5.92 -30.81
CA ASP A 424 20.51 -5.06 -30.63
C ASP A 424 20.48 -4.32 -29.29
N GLY A 425 19.30 -3.86 -28.87
CA GLY A 425 19.09 -3.21 -27.58
C GLY A 425 19.30 -4.18 -26.40
N CYS A 426 18.88 -5.44 -26.57
CA CYS A 426 19.10 -6.51 -25.62
C CYS A 426 20.59 -6.81 -25.43
N ARG A 427 21.30 -7.06 -26.53
CA ARG A 427 22.74 -7.38 -26.50
C ARG A 427 23.58 -6.20 -25.99
N ALA A 428 23.20 -4.96 -26.33
CA ALA A 428 23.87 -3.75 -25.84
C ALA A 428 23.82 -3.58 -24.30
N LYS A 429 22.83 -4.20 -23.65
CA LYS A 429 22.69 -4.24 -22.19
C LYS A 429 23.42 -5.42 -21.53
N GLY A 430 24.14 -6.23 -22.30
CA GLY A 430 24.83 -7.43 -21.81
C GLY A 430 23.90 -8.63 -21.57
N CYS A 431 22.68 -8.59 -22.13
CA CYS A 431 21.69 -9.65 -21.99
C CYS A 431 21.83 -10.74 -23.06
N CYS A 432 21.20 -11.88 -22.83
CA CYS A 432 21.02 -12.93 -23.81
C CYS A 432 19.75 -12.69 -24.64
N TRP A 433 19.86 -12.97 -25.93
CA TRP A 433 18.73 -12.92 -26.86
C TRP A 433 18.50 -14.31 -27.45
N ASP A 434 17.31 -14.85 -27.22
CA ASP A 434 16.85 -16.11 -27.80
C ASP A 434 15.33 -16.09 -27.96
N PRO A 435 14.80 -15.88 -29.18
CA PRO A 435 13.36 -15.77 -29.41
C PRO A 435 12.67 -17.09 -29.11
N SER A 436 11.63 -17.05 -28.25
CA SER A 436 10.79 -18.20 -27.91
C SER A 436 9.39 -18.02 -28.47
N PRO A 437 8.78 -19.07 -29.06
CA PRO A 437 7.38 -19.07 -29.46
C PRO A 437 6.42 -19.27 -28.27
N ALA A 438 6.93 -19.62 -27.08
CA ALA A 438 6.12 -19.79 -25.89
C ALA A 438 5.70 -18.44 -25.30
N GLU A 439 4.40 -18.25 -25.15
CA GLU A 439 3.81 -17.05 -24.57
C GLU A 439 4.35 -16.79 -23.15
N GLY A 440 4.64 -15.52 -22.82
CA GLY A 440 5.20 -15.12 -21.53
C GLY A 440 6.70 -15.44 -21.32
N THR A 441 7.37 -16.13 -22.25
CA THR A 441 8.82 -16.39 -22.15
C THR A 441 9.64 -15.19 -22.69
N PRO A 442 10.52 -14.57 -21.88
CA PRO A 442 11.34 -13.46 -22.35
C PRO A 442 12.28 -13.84 -23.51
N GLN A 443 12.25 -13.03 -24.58
CA GLN A 443 13.20 -13.14 -25.70
C GLN A 443 14.54 -12.48 -25.37
N CYS A 444 14.49 -11.35 -24.67
CA CYS A 444 15.64 -10.72 -24.05
C CYS A 444 15.69 -11.11 -22.58
N PHE A 445 16.72 -11.82 -22.15
CA PHE A 445 16.80 -12.36 -20.79
C PHE A 445 18.20 -12.24 -20.20
N PHE A 446 18.26 -12.20 -18.87
CA PHE A 446 19.51 -12.29 -18.15
C PHE A 446 20.17 -13.66 -18.34
N SER A 447 21.49 -13.71 -18.37
CA SER A 447 22.19 -14.99 -18.31
C SER A 447 21.85 -15.78 -17.04
N GLU A 448 22.18 -17.07 -17.01
CA GLU A 448 22.06 -17.89 -15.79
C GLU A 448 22.78 -17.27 -14.58
N GLU A 449 23.97 -16.69 -14.77
CA GLU A 449 24.74 -16.03 -13.71
C GLU A 449 24.02 -14.80 -13.13
N THR A 450 23.38 -14.00 -14.00
CA THR A 450 22.64 -12.80 -13.57
C THR A 450 21.27 -13.18 -13.01
N SER A 451 20.64 -14.23 -13.53
CA SER A 451 19.40 -14.79 -12.98
C SER A 451 19.60 -15.36 -11.58
N GLY A 452 20.79 -15.93 -11.30
CA GLY A 452 21.20 -16.39 -9.96
C GLY A 452 21.25 -15.30 -8.88
N LEU A 453 21.28 -14.01 -9.27
CA LEU A 453 21.17 -12.89 -8.32
C LEU A 453 19.71 -12.63 -7.90
N ILE A 454 18.75 -13.15 -8.65
CA ILE A 454 17.30 -13.01 -8.48
C ILE A 454 16.72 -14.32 -7.94
N ASP A 455 17.42 -14.95 -7.00
CA ASP A 455 17.07 -16.27 -6.48
C ASP A 455 16.89 -16.26 -4.94
N LEU A 456 16.51 -15.13 -4.34
CA LEU A 456 15.85 -15.23 -3.04
C LEU A 456 14.44 -15.77 -3.26
N TYR A 457 14.29 -17.10 -3.10
CA TYR A 457 12.99 -17.75 -3.02
C TYR A 457 12.44 -17.56 -1.61
N ARG A 458 11.44 -16.69 -1.50
CA ARG A 458 10.73 -16.42 -0.25
C ARG A 458 9.38 -17.15 -0.26
N PRO A 459 9.23 -18.25 0.51
CA PRO A 459 7.92 -18.85 0.73
C PRO A 459 6.98 -17.81 1.34
N THR A 460 5.78 -17.68 0.77
CA THR A 460 4.85 -16.61 1.06
C THR A 460 3.45 -17.17 1.26
N ASP A 461 2.84 -16.93 2.42
CA ASP A 461 1.46 -17.33 2.70
C ASP A 461 0.48 -16.25 2.22
N LEU A 462 -0.82 -16.53 2.33
CA LEU A 462 -1.87 -15.60 1.91
C LEU A 462 -1.80 -14.27 2.65
N ASP A 463 -1.41 -14.25 3.93
CA ASP A 463 -1.48 -13.04 4.77
C ASP A 463 -0.28 -12.08 4.59
N GLU A 464 0.63 -12.39 3.68
CA GLU A 464 1.90 -11.69 3.53
C GLU A 464 2.03 -10.99 2.18
N VAL A 465 2.55 -9.77 2.23
CA VAL A 465 3.07 -9.04 1.07
C VAL A 465 4.58 -8.87 1.24
N PRO A 466 5.40 -9.65 0.51
CA PRO A 466 6.85 -9.58 0.60
C PRO A 466 7.35 -8.15 0.42
N THR A 467 7.93 -7.59 1.48
CA THR A 467 8.37 -6.20 1.53
C THR A 467 9.69 -6.11 2.27
N LEU A 468 10.73 -5.65 1.59
CA LEU A 468 12.01 -5.35 2.19
C LEU A 468 12.02 -3.90 2.68
N VAL A 469 12.46 -3.70 3.91
CA VAL A 469 12.64 -2.40 4.54
C VAL A 469 14.13 -2.14 4.70
N ARG A 470 14.60 -0.95 4.33
CA ARG A 470 16.00 -0.56 4.50
C ARG A 470 16.36 -0.58 5.99
N ALA A 471 17.47 -1.24 6.35
CA ALA A 471 17.97 -1.19 7.72
C ALA A 471 18.27 0.28 8.10
N GLY A 472 17.75 0.74 9.25
CA GLY A 472 17.81 2.16 9.62
C GLY A 472 16.52 2.95 9.37
N ALA A 473 15.61 2.43 8.54
CA ALA A 473 14.38 3.14 8.19
C ALA A 473 13.49 3.40 9.41
N VAL A 474 12.71 4.47 9.30
CA VAL A 474 11.64 4.78 10.24
C VAL A 474 10.40 5.12 9.43
N LEU A 475 9.34 4.34 9.58
CA LEU A 475 8.09 4.53 8.86
C LEU A 475 7.09 5.24 9.76
N PRO A 476 6.65 6.48 9.44
CA PRO A 476 5.52 7.11 10.10
C PRO A 476 4.21 6.49 9.62
N LEU A 477 3.39 6.01 10.56
CA LEU A 477 2.13 5.33 10.29
C LEU A 477 1.00 5.88 11.18
N LEU A 478 -0.25 5.66 10.76
CA LEU A 478 -1.42 5.86 11.63
C LEU A 478 -1.71 4.61 12.48
N PRO A 479 -2.08 4.78 13.76
CA PRO A 479 -2.36 3.67 14.69
C PRO A 479 -3.77 3.07 14.49
N ILE A 480 -4.07 2.66 13.25
CA ILE A 480 -5.38 2.16 12.84
C ILE A 480 -5.73 0.76 13.38
N ASP A 481 -4.77 0.02 13.93
CA ASP A 481 -4.97 -1.30 14.54
C ASP A 481 -5.75 -1.23 15.85
N LYS A 482 -6.01 -0.02 16.36
CA LYS A 482 -6.65 0.22 17.66
C LYS A 482 -8.01 0.91 17.56
N THR A 483 -8.56 1.07 16.36
CA THR A 483 -9.80 1.81 16.18
C THR A 483 -10.75 1.11 15.21
N ASP A 484 -12.03 1.16 15.55
CA ASP A 484 -13.15 0.82 14.67
C ASP A 484 -13.66 2.06 13.91
N ASP A 485 -13.27 3.26 14.34
CA ASP A 485 -13.44 4.50 13.59
C ASP A 485 -12.40 4.54 12.48
N VAL A 486 -12.82 4.14 11.27
CA VAL A 486 -11.99 3.93 10.08
C VAL A 486 -12.45 4.74 8.86
N ILE A 487 -13.51 5.53 8.99
CA ILE A 487 -14.11 6.27 7.87
C ILE A 487 -13.58 7.70 7.82
N GLY A 488 -13.13 8.16 6.66
CA GLY A 488 -12.66 9.53 6.45
C GLY A 488 -11.46 9.89 7.30
N ILE A 489 -10.59 8.93 7.62
CA ILE A 489 -9.39 9.15 8.43
C ILE A 489 -8.40 10.04 7.66
N ALA A 490 -8.26 9.86 6.35
CA ALA A 490 -7.32 10.59 5.52
C ALA A 490 -7.57 12.11 5.50
N SER A 491 -8.77 12.55 5.86
CA SER A 491 -9.13 13.97 5.97
C SER A 491 -8.74 14.59 7.31
N ARG A 492 -8.36 13.80 8.32
CA ARG A 492 -8.15 14.26 9.70
C ARG A 492 -6.68 14.61 9.98
N ALA A 493 -6.46 15.49 10.94
CA ALA A 493 -5.13 15.75 11.48
C ALA A 493 -4.63 14.57 12.35
N TYR A 494 -3.33 14.36 12.41
CA TYR A 494 -2.75 13.20 13.09
C TYR A 494 -2.65 13.42 14.61
N ALA A 495 -3.72 13.08 15.33
CA ALA A 495 -3.76 13.12 16.80
C ALA A 495 -2.85 12.07 17.46
N ALA A 496 -2.52 11.00 16.74
CA ALA A 496 -1.58 9.98 17.17
C ALA A 496 -0.78 9.46 15.97
N VAL A 497 0.49 9.12 16.20
CA VAL A 497 1.42 8.65 15.17
C VAL A 497 2.21 7.45 15.69
N ASP A 498 2.27 6.42 14.88
CA ASP A 498 3.23 5.35 15.04
C ASP A 498 4.51 5.65 14.30
N PHE A 499 5.65 5.33 14.91
CA PHE A 499 6.90 5.18 14.19
C PHE A 499 7.37 3.74 14.27
N GLU A 500 7.31 3.02 13.16
CA GLU A 500 7.92 1.70 13.02
C GLU A 500 9.42 1.88 12.73
N VAL A 501 10.27 1.46 13.67
CA VAL A 501 11.72 1.73 13.67
C VAL A 501 12.49 0.44 13.42
N PHE A 502 13.28 0.40 12.35
CA PHE A 502 14.01 -0.79 11.91
C PHE A 502 15.48 -0.72 12.32
N VAL A 503 15.78 -1.21 13.53
CA VAL A 503 17.11 -1.04 14.15
C VAL A 503 18.14 -2.08 13.74
N THR A 504 17.69 -3.28 13.36
CA THR A 504 18.55 -4.42 13.02
C THR A 504 19.46 -4.10 11.84
N GLY A 505 20.76 -4.44 11.95
CA GLY A 505 21.71 -4.24 10.86
C GLY A 505 22.21 -2.81 10.66
N ALA A 506 21.64 -1.81 11.35
CA ALA A 506 22.01 -0.39 11.29
C ALA A 506 22.63 0.13 12.60
N SER A 507 23.29 1.30 12.55
CA SER A 507 23.80 2.01 13.73
C SER A 507 22.96 3.22 14.13
N SER A 508 22.17 3.74 13.19
CA SER A 508 21.33 4.92 13.33
C SER A 508 20.33 4.97 12.18
N GLY A 509 19.33 5.84 12.32
CA GLY A 509 18.31 6.02 11.30
C GLY A 509 17.49 7.28 11.49
N ARG A 510 16.65 7.57 10.49
CA ARG A 510 15.77 8.73 10.44
C ARG A 510 14.54 8.41 9.60
N GLY A 511 13.41 8.98 9.98
CA GLY A 511 12.21 9.07 9.15
C GLY A 511 11.59 10.44 9.29
N ASP A 512 10.96 10.89 8.21
CA ASP A 512 10.33 12.19 8.09
C ASP A 512 8.84 12.02 7.79
N MET A 513 8.02 12.88 8.37
CA MET A 513 6.58 12.92 8.21
C MET A 513 6.15 14.36 7.88
N TYR A 514 5.72 14.55 6.64
CA TYR A 514 5.15 15.80 6.16
C TYR A 514 3.68 15.93 6.53
N GLU A 515 3.28 17.13 6.93
CA GLU A 515 1.89 17.49 7.21
C GLU A 515 1.58 18.88 6.64
N ASP A 516 0.39 19.03 6.09
CA ASP A 516 -0.28 20.31 5.87
C ASP A 516 -1.79 20.11 6.14
N ASP A 517 -2.64 21.07 5.79
CA ASP A 517 -4.09 20.94 5.97
C ASP A 517 -4.73 19.80 5.15
N GLY A 518 -4.04 19.29 4.14
CA GLY A 518 -4.44 18.21 3.24
C GLY A 518 -5.41 18.64 2.14
N ILE A 519 -5.86 19.90 2.13
CA ILE A 519 -7.05 20.38 1.42
C ILE A 519 -6.76 21.60 0.54
N THR A 520 -6.07 22.62 1.04
CA THR A 520 -5.92 23.90 0.32
C THR A 520 -4.58 24.01 -0.41
N ILE A 521 -4.41 25.07 -1.21
CA ILE A 521 -3.13 25.43 -1.82
C ILE A 521 -2.20 26.22 -0.87
N ALA A 522 -2.51 26.33 0.43
CA ALA A 522 -1.67 27.04 1.39
C ALA A 522 -0.24 26.48 1.44
N TYR A 523 -0.07 25.18 1.22
CA TYR A 523 1.25 24.54 1.10
C TYR A 523 2.11 25.16 -0.01
N ALA A 524 1.51 25.65 -1.10
CA ALA A 524 2.26 26.23 -2.20
C ALA A 524 2.62 27.70 -1.97
N THR A 525 1.95 28.37 -1.04
CA THR A 525 1.98 29.84 -0.89
C THR A 525 2.57 30.31 0.44
N SER A 526 2.68 29.43 1.45
CA SER A 526 3.25 29.76 2.76
C SER A 526 4.09 28.62 3.35
N ASP A 527 5.31 28.94 3.76
CA ASP A 527 6.18 28.02 4.51
C ASP A 527 5.66 27.76 5.94
N THR A 528 4.73 28.58 6.44
CA THR A 528 4.06 28.37 7.74
C THR A 528 2.73 27.62 7.63
N ALA A 529 2.47 27.01 6.47
CA ALA A 529 1.31 26.14 6.23
C ALA A 529 1.74 24.67 6.03
N GLN A 530 2.95 24.33 6.46
CA GLN A 530 3.53 23.00 6.37
C GLN A 530 4.28 22.68 7.66
N ALA A 531 4.22 21.43 8.09
CA ALA A 531 5.03 20.90 9.17
C ALA A 531 5.81 19.67 8.71
N MET A 532 7.01 19.50 9.26
CA MET A 532 7.84 18.32 9.09
C MET A 532 8.21 17.78 10.45
N THR A 533 7.66 16.61 10.79
CA THR A 533 8.01 15.88 12.01
C THR A 533 9.04 14.81 11.67
N SER A 534 10.17 14.82 12.37
CA SER A 534 11.28 13.89 12.14
C SER A 534 11.54 13.05 13.37
N LEU A 535 11.60 11.72 13.22
CA LEU A 535 12.18 10.84 14.22
C LEU A 535 13.60 10.48 13.81
N ILE A 536 14.56 10.69 14.72
CA ILE A 536 15.96 10.34 14.54
C ILE A 536 16.35 9.40 15.67
N TRP A 537 17.02 8.29 15.35
CA TRP A 537 17.52 7.37 16.35
C TRP A 537 18.98 6.98 16.10
N LYS A 538 19.68 6.60 17.16
CA LYS A 538 21.04 6.04 17.08
C LYS A 538 21.35 5.11 18.24
N TYR A 539 22.13 4.08 17.97
CA TYR A 539 22.76 3.30 19.04
C TYR A 539 23.81 4.14 19.78
N THR A 540 23.87 3.97 21.09
CA THR A 540 24.81 4.60 22.03
C THR A 540 25.25 3.56 23.08
N GLY A 541 26.16 3.95 23.97
CA GLY A 541 26.70 3.05 24.99
C GLY A 541 27.72 2.04 24.45
N VAL A 542 28.37 1.32 25.37
CA VAL A 542 29.36 0.30 25.02
C VAL A 542 28.64 -0.87 24.34
N ASN A 543 29.18 -1.35 23.21
CA ASN A 543 28.60 -2.45 22.45
C ASN A 543 27.11 -2.25 22.06
N ARG A 544 26.70 -0.99 21.79
CA ARG A 544 25.33 -0.61 21.42
C ARG A 544 24.28 -0.92 22.49
N SER A 545 24.65 -0.83 23.77
CA SER A 545 23.77 -1.15 24.90
C SER A 545 22.60 -0.18 25.11
N ALA A 546 22.47 0.89 24.31
CA ALA A 546 21.37 1.83 24.42
C ALA A 546 20.98 2.44 23.08
N VAL A 547 19.74 2.92 22.95
CA VAL A 547 19.22 3.68 21.81
C VAL A 547 18.84 5.09 22.29
N ALA A 548 19.32 6.11 21.59
CA ALA A 548 18.88 7.49 21.76
C ALA A 548 17.91 7.85 20.64
N VAL A 549 16.77 8.46 21.00
CA VAL A 549 15.71 8.88 20.07
C VAL A 549 15.44 10.36 20.26
N LYS A 550 15.21 11.07 19.16
CA LYS A 550 14.73 12.45 19.16
C LYS A 550 13.59 12.58 18.14
N ILE A 551 12.47 13.16 18.55
CA ILE A 551 11.37 13.55 17.68
C ILE A 551 11.28 15.07 17.72
N GLU A 552 11.27 15.72 16.56
CA GLU A 552 11.12 17.16 16.46
C GLU A 552 10.19 17.52 15.30
N THR A 553 9.35 18.54 15.51
CA THR A 553 8.50 19.11 14.45
C THR A 553 8.99 20.50 14.10
N LYS A 554 9.09 20.79 12.80
CA LYS A 554 9.44 22.12 12.28
C LYS A 554 8.33 22.63 11.38
N GLY A 555 8.04 23.93 11.46
CA GLY A 555 6.91 24.53 10.74
C GLY A 555 5.60 24.37 11.52
N GLY A 556 4.48 24.55 10.83
CA GLY A 556 3.15 24.48 11.40
C GLY A 556 2.06 24.70 10.36
N TYR A 557 0.81 24.48 10.76
CA TYR A 557 -0.40 24.87 10.02
C TYR A 557 -1.54 25.01 11.03
N PRO A 558 -2.64 25.72 10.72
CA PRO A 558 -3.69 26.04 11.71
C PRO A 558 -4.31 24.82 12.42
N ALA A 559 -4.44 23.68 11.73
CA ALA A 559 -5.01 22.46 12.27
C ALA A 559 -3.97 21.46 12.83
N LEU A 560 -2.69 21.86 12.92
CA LEU A 560 -1.66 21.02 13.54
C LEU A 560 -2.02 20.78 15.02
N PRO A 561 -2.10 19.53 15.49
CA PRO A 561 -2.35 19.23 16.89
C PRO A 561 -1.31 19.89 17.81
N LEU A 562 -1.76 20.51 18.91
CA LEU A 562 -0.86 21.08 19.91
C LEU A 562 -0.09 19.99 20.67
N THR A 563 -0.77 18.89 20.97
CA THR A 563 -0.19 17.67 21.52
C THR A 563 -0.62 16.47 20.68
N ARG A 564 0.19 15.40 20.71
CA ARG A 564 -0.14 14.12 20.07
C ARG A 564 0.48 12.94 20.80
N ASP A 565 -0.09 11.77 20.58
CA ASP A 565 0.43 10.51 21.09
C ASP A 565 1.44 9.91 20.10
N TYR A 566 2.55 9.40 20.62
CA TYR A 566 3.55 8.68 19.84
C TYR A 566 3.67 7.24 20.31
N ARG A 567 3.58 6.28 19.39
CA ARG A 567 3.91 4.87 19.64
C ARG A 567 5.13 4.47 18.79
N LEU A 568 6.23 4.20 19.46
CA LEU A 568 7.49 3.79 18.86
C LEU A 568 7.57 2.26 18.88
N VAL A 569 7.68 1.65 17.70
CA VAL A 569 7.72 0.19 17.52
C VAL A 569 9.07 -0.20 16.96
N PHE A 570 10.00 -0.60 17.83
CA PHE A 570 11.35 -1.02 17.44
C PHE A 570 11.34 -2.48 17.01
N LYS A 571 11.32 -2.72 15.70
CA LYS A 571 11.28 -4.05 15.07
C LYS A 571 12.65 -4.73 15.20
N GLY A 572 12.65 -6.00 15.60
CA GLY A 572 13.88 -6.79 15.75
C GLY A 572 14.82 -6.25 16.83
N SER A 573 14.27 -5.61 17.86
CA SER A 573 15.03 -4.99 18.95
C SER A 573 15.13 -5.92 20.16
N PRO A 574 16.25 -5.91 20.91
CA PRO A 574 16.29 -6.39 22.28
C PRO A 574 15.19 -5.75 23.16
N PRO A 575 14.79 -6.42 24.26
CA PRO A 575 13.95 -5.80 25.27
C PRO A 575 14.62 -4.59 25.92
N ALA A 576 13.80 -3.66 26.44
CA ALA A 576 14.30 -2.55 27.25
C ALA A 576 14.58 -3.00 28.69
N GLU A 577 15.75 -2.65 29.20
CA GLU A 577 16.05 -2.69 30.63
C GLU A 577 15.52 -1.44 31.33
N LYS A 578 15.68 -0.28 30.68
CA LYS A 578 15.27 1.02 31.22
C LYS A 578 14.91 1.99 30.11
N VAL A 579 13.88 2.81 30.32
CA VAL A 579 13.47 3.87 29.40
C VAL A 579 13.45 5.20 30.15
N VAL A 580 14.11 6.21 29.58
CA VAL A 580 14.14 7.58 30.09
C VAL A 580 13.54 8.48 29.02
N VAL A 581 12.50 9.23 29.37
CA VAL A 581 11.77 10.17 28.50
C VAL A 581 11.95 11.59 29.04
N ALA A 582 12.42 12.51 28.21
CA ALA A 582 12.68 13.90 28.60
C ALA A 582 13.47 14.04 29.93
N GLY A 583 14.48 13.17 30.12
CA GLY A 583 15.33 13.15 31.32
C GLY A 583 14.74 12.47 32.55
N HIS A 584 13.49 12.01 32.50
CA HIS A 584 12.80 11.32 33.60
C HIS A 584 12.65 9.83 33.26
N GLU A 585 12.92 8.96 34.23
CA GLU A 585 12.70 7.52 34.04
C GLU A 585 11.21 7.21 33.94
N ALA A 586 10.84 6.39 32.97
CA ALA A 586 9.45 5.95 32.80
C ALA A 586 9.09 4.97 33.92
N GLU A 587 8.06 5.29 34.70
CA GLU A 587 7.50 4.35 35.67
C GLU A 587 6.74 3.24 34.95
N LYS A 588 6.96 1.99 35.35
CA LYS A 588 6.30 0.83 34.74
C LYS A 588 4.79 0.87 35.07
N GLY A 589 3.99 1.29 34.09
CA GLY A 589 2.54 1.52 34.27
C GLY A 589 2.17 2.93 34.71
N GLY A 590 3.06 3.92 34.57
CA GLY A 590 2.72 5.33 34.75
C GLY A 590 1.78 5.85 33.65
N ASP A 591 1.00 6.90 33.96
CA ASP A 591 -0.15 7.30 33.16
C ASP A 591 0.19 7.75 31.72
N ASN A 592 1.39 8.32 31.48
CA ASN A 592 1.75 8.93 30.19
C ASN A 592 2.84 8.19 29.39
N VAL A 593 3.47 7.15 29.96
CA VAL A 593 4.50 6.36 29.27
C VAL A 593 4.27 4.88 29.47
N GLY A 594 3.94 4.19 28.37
CA GLY A 594 3.78 2.73 28.34
C GLY A 594 4.99 2.05 27.71
N VAL A 595 5.53 1.03 28.37
CA VAL A 595 6.57 0.15 27.80
C VAL A 595 6.04 -1.28 27.76
N SER A 596 6.05 -1.88 26.58
CA SER A 596 5.63 -3.28 26.36
C SER A 596 6.54 -3.94 25.32
N TYR A 597 6.47 -5.26 25.22
CA TYR A 597 7.19 -6.01 24.21
C TYR A 597 6.22 -6.95 23.50
N ASP A 598 6.23 -6.95 22.18
CA ASP A 598 5.46 -7.88 21.34
C ASP A 598 6.35 -9.08 20.99
N GLY A 599 6.11 -10.20 21.64
CA GLY A 599 6.84 -11.45 21.40
C GLY A 599 6.55 -12.09 20.04
N SER A 600 5.40 -11.80 19.41
CA SER A 600 5.06 -12.36 18.10
C SER A 600 5.80 -11.62 16.99
N GLY A 601 5.77 -10.28 17.05
CA GLY A 601 6.44 -9.41 16.09
C GLY A 601 7.90 -9.11 16.42
N MET A 602 8.42 -9.65 17.52
CA MET A 602 9.75 -9.38 18.09
C MET A 602 10.06 -7.88 18.14
N ALA A 603 9.18 -7.12 18.79
CA ALA A 603 9.22 -5.67 18.77
C ALA A 603 9.07 -5.05 20.17
N LEU A 604 10.00 -4.16 20.53
CA LEU A 604 9.86 -3.29 21.70
C LEU A 604 8.89 -2.15 21.35
N ARG A 605 7.88 -1.92 22.20
CA ARG A 605 6.86 -0.89 22.01
C ARG A 605 6.92 0.12 23.15
N ILE A 606 7.08 1.40 22.80
CA ILE A 606 7.06 2.51 23.76
C ILE A 606 5.97 3.49 23.32
N THR A 607 4.98 3.74 24.17
CA THR A 607 3.95 4.76 23.96
C THR A 607 4.24 5.95 24.85
N VAL A 608 4.20 7.16 24.30
CA VAL A 608 4.29 8.41 25.04
C VAL A 608 3.09 9.25 24.64
N SER A 609 2.21 9.53 25.60
CA SER A 609 0.95 10.27 25.35
C SER A 609 1.08 11.75 25.72
N ASP A 610 0.20 12.56 25.12
CA ASP A 610 0.10 14.01 25.35
C ASP A 610 1.42 14.77 25.16
N VAL A 611 2.14 14.47 24.07
CA VAL A 611 3.43 15.10 23.77
C VAL A 611 3.22 16.39 23.01
N SER A 612 3.72 17.50 23.55
CA SER A 612 3.78 18.79 22.86
C SER A 612 4.52 18.67 21.52
N VAL A 613 3.87 19.10 20.44
CA VAL A 613 4.47 19.13 19.10
C VAL A 613 5.47 20.28 18.95
N ALA A 614 5.36 21.31 19.80
CA ALA A 614 6.22 22.49 19.75
C ALA A 614 7.64 22.26 20.30
N GLU A 615 7.81 21.25 21.17
CA GLU A 615 9.08 20.97 21.85
C GLU A 615 9.64 19.60 21.44
N PRO A 616 10.96 19.45 21.24
CA PRO A 616 11.53 18.16 20.89
C PRO A 616 11.36 17.12 22.00
N LEU A 617 10.80 15.96 21.65
CA LEU A 617 10.76 14.78 22.52
C LEU A 617 12.10 14.03 22.43
N THR A 618 12.68 13.67 23.57
CA THR A 618 13.91 12.88 23.64
C THR A 618 13.73 11.65 24.49
N LEU A 619 14.26 10.52 24.02
CA LEU A 619 14.27 9.25 24.76
C LEU A 619 15.68 8.65 24.79
N ARG A 620 15.98 7.99 25.90
CA ARG A 620 17.10 7.03 26.02
C ARG A 620 16.52 5.69 26.45
N ILE A 621 16.84 4.64 25.70
CA ILE A 621 16.39 3.27 25.93
C ILE A 621 17.63 2.44 26.20
N ASP A 622 17.84 2.00 27.44
CA ASP A 622 18.89 1.03 27.75
C ASP A 622 18.35 -0.38 27.46
N LEU A 623 19.15 -1.19 26.76
CA LEU A 623 18.72 -2.48 26.21
C LEU A 623 19.26 -3.65 27.03
N ALA A 624 18.41 -4.65 27.24
CA ALA A 624 18.80 -5.91 27.86
C ALA A 624 19.51 -6.82 26.86
N CYS A 625 20.84 -6.71 26.77
CA CYS A 625 21.65 -7.45 25.79
C CYS A 625 21.83 -8.94 26.11
N PRO A 626 22.05 -9.80 25.10
CA PRO A 626 22.15 -11.26 25.27
C PRO A 626 23.29 -11.73 26.20
N GLY A 627 24.32 -10.90 26.42
CA GLY A 627 25.44 -11.21 27.33
C GLY A 627 25.24 -10.81 28.81
N GLY A 628 24.11 -10.21 29.18
CA GLY A 628 23.91 -9.56 30.50
C GLY A 628 23.49 -10.46 31.67
N GLY A 629 23.38 -11.77 31.51
CA GLY A 629 22.85 -12.66 32.55
C GLY A 629 23.62 -13.97 32.68
N GLY A 630 24.44 -14.08 33.74
CA GLY A 630 25.08 -15.32 34.13
C GLY A 630 25.97 -15.16 35.36
N SER A 631 25.53 -15.73 36.48
CA SER A 631 26.40 -15.99 37.64
C SER A 631 27.69 -16.66 37.18
N ALA A 632 28.81 -16.23 37.76
CA ALA A 632 30.15 -16.74 37.50
C ALA A 632 30.17 -18.28 37.48
N ILE A 633 30.39 -18.86 36.29
CA ILE A 633 31.00 -20.18 36.14
C ILE A 633 32.28 -19.97 35.35
N SER A 634 33.38 -20.35 35.99
CA SER A 634 34.75 -20.15 35.57
C SER A 634 35.13 -20.97 34.33
N SER A 635 36.10 -20.41 33.61
CA SER A 635 37.08 -21.06 32.72
C SER A 635 36.59 -21.57 31.36
N SER A 636 36.68 -20.72 30.33
CA SER A 636 37.76 -20.81 29.32
C SER A 636 37.66 -19.65 28.34
N SER A 637 38.82 -19.17 27.90
CA SER A 637 39.07 -17.94 27.13
C SER A 637 38.37 -17.84 25.77
N SER A 638 37.37 -16.97 25.67
CA SER A 638 37.20 -15.98 24.59
C SER A 638 36.24 -14.88 25.07
N SER A 639 36.81 -13.72 25.39
CA SER A 639 36.06 -12.54 25.82
C SER A 639 35.46 -11.83 24.61
N ASP A 640 34.36 -12.36 24.06
CA ASP A 640 33.45 -11.58 23.23
C ASP A 640 32.12 -11.50 23.95
N SER A 641 31.95 -10.44 24.75
CA SER A 641 30.64 -10.07 25.26
C SER A 641 29.74 -9.80 24.05
N VAL A 642 28.81 -10.72 23.76
CA VAL A 642 27.81 -10.56 22.70
C VAL A 642 26.92 -9.37 23.07
N GLY A 643 27.27 -8.18 22.58
CA GLY A 643 26.52 -6.95 22.80
C GLY A 643 25.25 -6.88 21.95
N CYS A 644 24.44 -5.85 22.18
CA CYS A 644 23.18 -5.58 21.46
C CYS A 644 23.36 -5.21 19.97
N GLY A 645 24.59 -5.25 19.43
CA GLY A 645 24.86 -5.10 18.00
C GLY A 645 24.64 -6.40 17.22
N ALA A 646 25.64 -6.79 16.42
CA ALA A 646 25.56 -7.94 15.52
C ALA A 646 25.10 -9.26 16.19
N GLY A 647 25.40 -9.43 17.48
CA GLY A 647 24.97 -10.59 18.26
C GLY A 647 23.46 -10.68 18.48
N ALA A 648 22.81 -9.56 18.83
CA ALA A 648 21.36 -9.51 18.93
C ALA A 648 20.71 -9.58 17.54
N ASP A 649 21.27 -8.89 16.55
CA ASP A 649 20.79 -8.92 15.16
C ASP A 649 20.71 -10.37 14.64
N ALA A 650 21.75 -11.17 14.87
CA ALA A 650 21.80 -12.57 14.42
C ALA A 650 20.78 -13.48 15.12
N LEU A 651 20.49 -13.23 16.40
CA LEU A 651 19.54 -14.02 17.18
C LEU A 651 18.07 -13.66 16.90
N LEU A 652 17.80 -12.38 16.60
CA LEU A 652 16.44 -11.88 16.40
C LEU A 652 16.00 -11.95 14.93
N SER A 653 16.93 -11.98 13.98
CA SER A 653 16.65 -12.11 12.56
C SER A 653 15.77 -13.34 12.26
N GLY A 654 14.60 -13.13 11.67
CA GLY A 654 13.68 -14.18 11.25
C GLY A 654 12.80 -14.77 12.37
N ALA A 655 13.04 -14.42 13.64
CA ALA A 655 12.30 -14.98 14.77
C ALA A 655 10.80 -14.68 14.73
N ALA A 656 10.40 -13.50 14.22
CA ALA A 656 8.98 -13.18 14.03
C ALA A 656 8.33 -14.10 12.97
N GLY A 657 9.06 -14.38 11.89
CA GLY A 657 8.67 -15.36 10.87
C GLY A 657 8.46 -16.76 11.46
N VAL A 658 9.38 -17.22 12.31
CA VAL A 658 9.26 -18.52 13.01
C VAL A 658 7.92 -18.63 13.74
N PHE A 659 7.54 -17.60 14.48
CA PHE A 659 6.29 -17.63 15.24
C PHE A 659 5.05 -17.59 14.36
N ALA A 660 5.03 -16.70 13.36
CA ALA A 660 3.91 -16.60 12.42
C ALA A 660 3.69 -17.92 11.68
N ARG A 661 4.77 -18.53 11.17
CA ARG A 661 4.73 -19.82 10.47
C ARG A 661 4.32 -20.97 11.37
N SER A 662 4.82 -21.02 12.60
CA SER A 662 4.45 -22.06 13.57
C SER A 662 2.99 -21.97 13.98
N ALA A 663 2.45 -20.75 14.16
CA ALA A 663 1.03 -20.53 14.42
C ALA A 663 0.16 -20.97 13.23
N ALA A 664 0.55 -20.62 12.00
CA ALA A 664 -0.14 -21.05 10.79
C ALA A 664 -0.09 -22.58 10.58
N ALA A 665 1.05 -23.21 10.87
CA ALA A 665 1.22 -24.66 10.78
C ALA A 665 0.30 -25.38 11.79
N LYS A 666 0.23 -24.85 13.01
CA LYS A 666 -0.70 -25.35 14.03
C LYS A 666 -2.16 -25.16 13.59
N ALA A 667 -2.55 -23.97 13.13
CA ALA A 667 -3.92 -23.69 12.71
C ALA A 667 -4.38 -24.65 11.59
N THR A 668 -3.48 -24.93 10.63
CA THR A 668 -3.71 -25.89 9.54
C THR A 668 -4.04 -27.30 10.05
N LEU A 669 -3.41 -27.74 11.15
CA LEU A 669 -3.69 -29.05 11.76
C LEU A 669 -4.94 -29.03 12.66
N ASP A 670 -5.24 -27.89 13.29
CA ASP A 670 -6.40 -27.74 14.19
C ASP A 670 -7.75 -27.70 13.46
N GLU A 671 -7.79 -27.37 12.16
CA GLU A 671 -8.98 -27.40 11.30
C GLU A 671 -9.67 -28.79 11.24
N ALA A 672 -9.05 -29.83 11.80
CA ALA A 672 -9.64 -31.16 11.97
C ALA A 672 -10.76 -31.25 13.02
N ARG A 673 -10.99 -30.25 13.87
CA ARG A 673 -11.97 -30.36 14.97
C ARG A 673 -13.43 -30.27 14.50
N LEU A 674 -13.96 -31.35 13.93
CA LEU A 674 -15.40 -31.55 13.75
C LEU A 674 -16.07 -32.17 14.99
N CYS A 675 -15.32 -32.82 15.89
CA CYS A 675 -15.82 -33.39 17.15
C CYS A 675 -14.80 -33.28 18.30
N PRO A 676 -15.24 -33.11 19.56
CA PRO A 676 -14.35 -33.17 20.72
C PRO A 676 -13.71 -34.57 20.86
N GLY A 677 -12.37 -34.66 20.82
CA GLY A 677 -11.62 -35.87 21.14
C GLY A 677 -10.81 -36.53 20.00
N GLU A 678 -10.81 -35.97 18.78
CA GLU A 678 -9.83 -36.37 17.75
C GLU A 678 -8.43 -35.87 18.14
N SER A 679 -7.43 -36.73 17.94
CA SER A 679 -6.02 -36.63 18.36
C SER A 679 -5.57 -35.23 18.76
N ASP A 680 -5.40 -35.03 20.07
CA ASP A 680 -4.82 -33.83 20.63
C ASP A 680 -3.37 -33.71 20.12
N VAL A 681 -3.11 -32.75 19.23
CA VAL A 681 -1.74 -32.20 19.08
C VAL A 681 -1.35 -31.38 20.34
N GLY A 682 -2.09 -31.50 21.44
CA GLY A 682 -1.61 -32.10 22.69
C GLY A 682 -0.26 -31.66 23.19
N SER A 683 -0.14 -30.40 23.64
CA SER A 683 1.01 -29.91 24.44
C SER A 683 2.41 -30.19 23.86
N GLY A 684 2.51 -30.58 22.58
CA GLY A 684 3.71 -31.04 21.89
C GLY A 684 4.72 -29.93 21.61
N ALA A 685 5.76 -30.25 20.86
CA ALA A 685 6.75 -29.26 20.42
C ALA A 685 6.11 -28.16 19.57
N LEU A 686 5.21 -28.49 18.64
CA LEU A 686 4.53 -27.48 17.81
C LEU A 686 3.65 -26.53 18.64
N GLN A 687 2.84 -27.06 19.57
CA GLN A 687 2.02 -26.24 20.47
C GLN A 687 2.88 -25.30 21.34
N ARG A 688 4.00 -25.80 21.88
CA ARG A 688 4.93 -25.00 22.67
C ARG A 688 5.57 -23.89 21.83
N LEU A 689 5.99 -24.21 20.61
CA LEU A 689 6.56 -23.22 19.69
C LEU A 689 5.54 -22.14 19.31
N ALA A 690 4.33 -22.51 18.92
CA ALA A 690 3.26 -21.57 18.56
C ALA A 690 2.81 -20.66 19.72
N SER A 691 2.96 -21.11 20.97
CA SER A 691 2.63 -20.33 22.19
C SER A 691 3.80 -19.58 22.81
N THR A 692 5.03 -19.83 22.33
CA THR A 692 6.26 -19.16 22.79
C THR A 692 6.20 -17.62 22.77
N PRO A 693 5.57 -16.95 21.78
CA PRO A 693 5.41 -15.49 21.79
C PRO A 693 4.82 -14.91 23.09
N SER A 694 3.89 -15.62 23.74
CA SER A 694 3.27 -15.15 25.00
C SER A 694 4.29 -15.13 26.13
N SER A 695 5.14 -16.15 26.20
CA SER A 695 6.25 -16.23 27.15
C SER A 695 7.30 -15.16 26.88
N LEU A 696 7.63 -14.88 25.62
CA LEU A 696 8.57 -13.82 25.26
C LEU A 696 8.03 -12.43 25.65
N THR A 697 6.75 -12.17 25.39
CA THR A 697 6.05 -10.94 25.78
C THR A 697 6.16 -10.68 27.28
N HIS A 698 5.94 -11.71 28.10
CA HIS A 698 6.06 -11.61 29.56
C HIS A 698 7.52 -11.43 30.01
N ASN A 699 8.41 -12.32 29.56
CA ASN A 699 9.79 -12.38 30.06
C ASN A 699 10.66 -11.21 29.59
N ALA A 700 10.35 -10.60 28.44
CA ALA A 700 11.11 -9.48 27.90
C ALA A 700 11.34 -8.34 28.92
N LEU A 701 10.34 -8.04 29.75
CA LEU A 701 10.38 -6.94 30.72
C LEU A 701 10.52 -7.38 32.18
N VAL A 702 10.66 -8.68 32.44
CA VAL A 702 10.71 -9.25 33.80
C VAL A 702 11.95 -10.11 34.00
N GLU A 703 12.25 -11.00 33.06
CA GLU A 703 13.41 -11.90 33.08
C GLU A 703 14.13 -11.93 31.71
N PRO A 704 14.89 -10.88 31.35
CA PRO A 704 15.54 -10.80 30.04
C PRO A 704 16.53 -11.94 29.76
N ALA A 705 17.13 -12.52 30.81
CA ALA A 705 17.98 -13.71 30.66
C ALA A 705 17.20 -14.92 30.14
N LEU A 706 15.97 -15.14 30.63
CA LEU A 706 15.09 -16.20 30.15
C LEU A 706 14.60 -15.91 28.73
N PHE A 707 14.28 -14.65 28.42
CA PHE A 707 13.98 -14.21 27.04
C PHE A 707 15.07 -14.67 26.07
N TRP A 708 16.34 -14.36 26.36
CA TRP A 708 17.45 -14.75 25.49
C TRP A 708 17.70 -16.26 25.46
N SER A 709 17.44 -16.96 26.56
CA SER A 709 17.50 -18.43 26.58
C SER A 709 16.47 -19.05 25.63
N ILE A 710 15.25 -18.50 25.58
CA ILE A 710 14.20 -18.95 24.67
C ILE A 710 14.58 -18.66 23.22
N VAL A 711 15.01 -17.44 22.91
CA VAL A 711 15.41 -17.03 21.55
C VAL A 711 16.54 -17.92 21.01
N ARG A 712 17.55 -18.23 21.81
CA ARG A 712 18.64 -19.15 21.41
C ARG A 712 18.17 -20.59 21.13
N GLY A 713 17.08 -21.00 21.76
CA GLY A 713 16.50 -22.33 21.62
C GLY A 713 15.61 -22.51 20.38
N LEU A 714 15.27 -21.44 19.66
CA LEU A 714 14.31 -21.48 18.54
C LEU A 714 14.68 -22.50 17.45
N PRO A 715 15.94 -22.60 16.96
CA PRO A 715 16.27 -23.58 15.93
C PRO A 715 15.98 -25.03 16.36
N GLY A 716 16.26 -25.36 17.62
CA GLY A 716 15.95 -26.68 18.18
C GLY A 716 14.45 -26.89 18.38
N ALA A 717 13.71 -25.84 18.73
CA ALA A 717 12.26 -25.90 18.88
C ALA A 717 11.55 -26.12 17.53
N VAL A 718 12.01 -25.46 16.45
CA VAL A 718 11.52 -25.69 15.08
C VAL A 718 11.80 -27.13 14.66
N ALA A 719 13.02 -27.62 14.83
CA ALA A 719 13.37 -29.00 14.48
C ALA A 719 12.52 -30.04 15.24
N ALA A 720 12.25 -29.82 16.52
CA ALA A 720 11.38 -30.69 17.31
C ALA A 720 9.92 -30.63 16.84
N ALA A 721 9.42 -29.46 16.47
CA ALA A 721 8.06 -29.31 15.91
C ALA A 721 7.93 -30.00 14.55
N SER A 722 8.93 -29.85 13.66
CA SER A 722 8.94 -30.54 12.37
C SER A 722 8.94 -32.06 12.53
N ALA A 723 9.81 -32.60 13.41
CA ALA A 723 9.86 -34.04 13.68
C ALA A 723 8.55 -34.58 14.28
N GLU A 724 7.88 -33.81 15.13
CA GLU A 724 6.55 -34.15 15.63
C GLU A 724 5.54 -34.22 14.48
N VAL A 725 5.49 -33.19 13.61
CA VAL A 725 4.55 -33.14 12.48
C VAL A 725 4.82 -34.27 11.46
N GLU A 726 6.09 -34.59 11.18
CA GLU A 726 6.47 -35.72 10.32
C GLU A 726 5.96 -37.07 10.84
N SER A 727 5.80 -37.20 12.17
CA SER A 727 5.32 -38.43 12.80
C SER A 727 3.79 -38.60 12.77
N ILE A 728 3.05 -37.56 12.35
CA ILE A 728 1.59 -37.59 12.27
C ILE A 728 1.16 -38.48 11.11
N VAL A 729 0.45 -39.57 11.44
CA VAL A 729 -0.18 -40.45 10.46
C VAL A 729 -1.66 -40.07 10.37
N ILE A 730 -2.08 -39.52 9.22
CA ILE A 730 -3.48 -39.25 8.93
C ILE A 730 -4.06 -40.44 8.16
N SER A 731 -5.14 -41.04 8.66
CA SER A 731 -5.78 -42.21 8.06
C SER A 731 -6.70 -41.89 6.88
N ASP A 732 -7.01 -40.61 6.66
CA ASP A 732 -7.86 -40.11 5.59
C ASP A 732 -7.02 -39.36 4.54
N ASP A 733 -7.02 -39.87 3.31
CA ASP A 733 -6.29 -39.29 2.18
C ASP A 733 -6.70 -37.83 1.93
N ALA A 734 -7.96 -37.46 2.20
CA ALA A 734 -8.48 -36.10 1.99
C ALA A 734 -7.89 -35.05 2.95
N SER A 735 -7.30 -35.47 4.07
CA SER A 735 -6.69 -34.60 5.07
C SER A 735 -5.15 -34.63 5.06
N SER A 736 -4.54 -35.49 4.23
CA SER A 736 -3.08 -35.67 4.15
C SER A 736 -2.31 -34.41 3.75
N TRP A 737 -2.91 -33.52 2.96
CA TRP A 737 -2.32 -32.25 2.53
C TRP A 737 -1.99 -31.31 3.70
N ARG A 738 -2.69 -31.43 4.84
CA ARG A 738 -2.49 -30.57 6.03
C ARG A 738 -1.12 -30.76 6.65
N VAL A 739 -0.65 -32.02 6.72
CA VAL A 739 0.71 -32.34 7.19
C VAL A 739 1.73 -31.75 6.22
N VAL A 740 1.50 -31.86 4.91
CA VAL A 740 2.38 -31.29 3.89
C VAL A 740 2.45 -29.76 4.01
N ARG A 741 1.32 -29.06 4.17
CA ARG A 741 1.30 -27.61 4.41
C ARG A 741 1.98 -27.22 5.72
N ALA A 742 1.71 -27.93 6.81
CA ALA A 742 2.34 -27.66 8.10
C ALA A 742 3.87 -27.82 8.04
N LEU A 743 4.36 -28.87 7.38
CA LEU A 743 5.79 -29.07 7.14
C LEU A 743 6.39 -28.00 6.22
N ALA A 744 5.67 -27.59 5.18
CA ALA A 744 6.12 -26.52 4.30
C ALA A 744 6.25 -25.18 5.05
N LEU A 745 5.31 -24.87 5.94
CA LEU A 745 5.35 -23.69 6.81
C LEU A 745 6.51 -23.76 7.81
N LEU A 746 6.73 -24.90 8.45
CA LEU A 746 7.85 -25.11 9.39
C LEU A 746 9.21 -25.15 8.70
N SER A 747 9.29 -25.60 7.45
CA SER A 747 10.52 -25.52 6.65
C SER A 747 10.85 -24.10 6.20
N ALA A 748 9.83 -23.22 6.12
CA ALA A 748 9.99 -21.82 5.81
C ALA A 748 10.31 -20.95 7.05
N ALA A 749 10.11 -21.51 8.26
CA ALA A 749 10.49 -20.95 9.54
C ALA A 749 11.97 -21.22 9.82
#